data_AF-A0A0F0DF65-F1
#
_entry.id   AF-A0A0F0DF65-F1
#
_cell.length_a   1.000
_cell.length_b   1.000
_cell.length_c   1.000
_cell.angle_alpha   90.00
_cell.angle_beta   90.00
_cell.angle_gamma   90.00
#
_symmetry.space_group_name_H-M   'P 1'
#
loop_
_entity.id
_entity.type
_entity.pdbx_description
1 polymer ?
#
loop_
_entity_poly.entity_id
_entity_poly.type
_entity_poly.pdbx_seq_one_letter_code
_entity_poly.pdbx_strand_id
1 'polypeptide(L)'
;MPLASYLQVYYADTTGAISLLPPSSYFASGIGTAAGGTVTYPLAGNPIPIGSSLLIKRVLPYQQLTDIINQSGYYPNVVENALDNLEMQIQQLAQGQSLSLQVPFSVSPASLVFPSALARAGKLAGFDASGNAIAYPITASVGAGNLTSEGPFVAGTNFTPGVTTTLTLTQSYGSPSNVQVHFDGTYQGTDQYSLSGNSLIFTSPIPVGVSKVYVVGGTTLSNFVPAQSSVDDQQLAWGNILGRVTDSVAAMAALNPATYTRSFPAGYYAPADGGGGPYAYSASTPQTLANGGTIIASTFQGATGCWLLESTYSVSFKQFGSKFDGANDDTITNQAALNALPKIGKLTMPPGTSITGVLTLPVGSTSGWIIEGAGVGVSILQEKTVNQGIFGAPNGIVFGAEFRSFSLKCHASSNGSGAGILVSGYYNTKFSKIGYLSNGTGYWANLFLLSASPQLSYGNTIEGIHIINQVGPSVPISFGNNGAGVNYNANACRISGGLIANNTMIGTCIDATRSINTVIERVWLENNSNTTTNTGLQSDASGGVASGKGTIIRDNYMELLSPYVVYPSYSDGPSHNGLVVGNNFSASWQTTTTFFNNGGGAPIGNLWVGNNENGTPILFSGAGDTNRKIGSTLTNAQALALIPAISNYSGVSGSLSVSSTAVQDVDMEGNIYFMWNLSWVSSNGGANLASTFSFAALTGYSLKTLNATANTPLLNNTPVPCSIDVANGRFTAAMPSTTTYGLFVQATFKKTW
;
A
#
# COMPACT_ATOMS: atom_id res chain seq x y z
N MET A 1 -26.92 -81.92 51.45
CA MET A 1 -25.77 -81.12 51.91
C MET A 1 -25.02 -80.54 50.71
N PRO A 2 -24.95 -79.21 50.55
CA PRO A 2 -24.23 -78.56 49.46
C PRO A 2 -22.72 -78.87 49.54
N LEU A 3 -22.12 -79.23 48.40
CA LEU A 3 -20.70 -79.52 48.28
C LEU A 3 -19.89 -78.25 48.00
N ALA A 4 -18.62 -78.25 48.39
CA ALA A 4 -17.69 -77.17 48.05
C ALA A 4 -17.55 -76.96 46.53
N SER A 5 -17.77 -78.01 45.74
CA SER A 5 -17.79 -77.95 44.28
C SER A 5 -18.93 -77.11 43.68
N TYR A 6 -19.94 -76.75 44.47
CA TYR A 6 -21.06 -75.89 44.03
C TYR A 6 -20.82 -74.41 44.29
N LEU A 7 -19.69 -74.04 44.90
CA LEU A 7 -19.29 -72.64 45.05
C LEU A 7 -18.23 -72.32 44.00
N GLN A 8 -18.44 -71.24 43.27
CA GLN A 8 -17.47 -70.70 42.32
C GLN A 8 -17.08 -69.28 42.76
N VAL A 9 -15.79 -69.00 42.70
CA VAL A 9 -15.25 -67.66 42.95
C VAL A 9 -14.76 -67.11 41.62
N TYR A 10 -15.18 -65.89 41.31
CA TYR A 10 -14.75 -65.17 40.13
C TYR A 10 -13.94 -63.95 40.54
N TYR A 11 -12.96 -63.61 39.72
CA TYR A 11 -12.21 -62.38 39.80
C TYR A 11 -12.75 -61.39 38.75
N ALA A 12 -13.14 -60.21 39.21
CA ALA A 12 -13.51 -59.07 38.37
C ALA A 12 -12.37 -58.04 38.40
N ASP A 13 -11.75 -57.80 37.25
CA ASP A 13 -10.65 -56.83 37.14
C ASP A 13 -11.14 -55.37 37.18
N THR A 14 -10.20 -54.42 37.10
CA THR A 14 -10.49 -52.98 37.14
C THR A 14 -11.29 -52.47 35.92
N THR A 15 -11.44 -53.28 34.87
CA THR A 15 -12.26 -52.97 33.68
C THR A 15 -13.65 -53.61 33.75
N GLY A 16 -13.91 -54.40 34.79
CA GLY A 16 -15.14 -55.16 34.99
C GLY A 16 -15.21 -56.45 34.17
N ALA A 17 -14.09 -56.93 33.62
CA ALA A 17 -14.04 -58.26 33.00
C ALA A 17 -14.00 -59.34 34.08
N ILE A 18 -14.82 -60.37 33.93
CA ILE A 18 -15.02 -61.43 34.93
C ILE A 18 -14.36 -62.72 34.45
N SER A 19 -13.56 -63.35 35.31
CA SER A 19 -12.91 -64.65 35.06
C SER A 19 -13.11 -65.62 36.22
N LEU A 20 -13.30 -66.91 35.92
CA LEU A 20 -13.44 -67.95 36.93
C LEU A 20 -12.08 -68.27 37.55
N LEU A 21 -11.98 -68.27 38.88
CA LEU A 21 -10.78 -68.68 39.59
C LEU A 21 -10.72 -70.21 39.69
N PRO A 22 -9.56 -70.84 39.46
CA PRO A 22 -9.40 -72.29 39.66
C PRO A 22 -9.73 -72.68 41.10
N PRO A 23 -10.42 -73.81 41.36
CA PRO A 23 -10.73 -74.27 42.71
C PRO A 23 -9.49 -74.47 43.61
N SER A 24 -8.30 -74.69 43.03
CA SER A 24 -7.03 -74.77 43.77
C SER A 24 -6.52 -73.43 44.31
N SER A 25 -7.13 -72.30 43.94
CA SER A 25 -6.66 -70.96 44.32
C SER A 25 -7.36 -70.36 45.55
N TYR A 26 -8.48 -70.96 45.98
CA TYR A 26 -9.26 -70.53 47.14
C TYR A 26 -9.68 -71.73 48.00
N PHE A 27 -9.95 -71.48 49.28
CA PHE A 27 -10.54 -72.46 50.19
C PHE A 27 -11.84 -71.93 50.77
N ALA A 28 -12.90 -72.74 50.74
CA ALA A 28 -14.20 -72.40 51.30
C ALA A 28 -14.51 -73.26 52.53
N SER A 29 -14.95 -72.63 53.62
CA SER A 29 -15.33 -73.29 54.87
C SER A 29 -16.72 -72.84 55.33
N GLY A 30 -17.38 -73.62 56.20
CA GLY A 30 -18.72 -73.30 56.72
C GLY A 30 -19.87 -73.56 55.74
N ILE A 31 -19.62 -74.29 54.64
CA ILE A 31 -20.65 -74.65 53.66
C ILE A 31 -21.71 -75.55 54.30
N GLY A 32 -22.98 -75.20 54.10
CA GLY A 32 -24.12 -75.94 54.66
C GLY A 32 -24.43 -75.60 56.12
N THR A 33 -23.75 -74.61 56.71
CA THR A 33 -24.06 -74.13 58.07
C THR A 33 -24.99 -72.92 58.01
N ALA A 34 -25.93 -72.82 58.96
CA ALA A 34 -26.88 -71.70 59.02
C ALA A 34 -26.20 -70.35 59.32
N ALA A 35 -25.01 -70.36 59.92
CA ALA A 35 -24.22 -69.16 60.20
C ALA A 35 -23.46 -68.62 58.96
N GLY A 36 -23.53 -69.32 57.83
CA GLY A 36 -22.79 -68.97 56.62
C GLY A 36 -21.35 -69.48 56.63
N GLY A 37 -20.60 -69.14 55.57
CA GLY A 37 -19.25 -69.63 55.34
C GLY A 37 -18.27 -68.51 54.98
N THR A 38 -16.99 -68.86 54.95
CA THR A 38 -15.90 -67.95 54.54
C THR A 38 -15.15 -68.52 53.35
N VAL A 39 -14.86 -67.66 52.37
CA VAL A 39 -13.94 -67.96 51.25
C VAL A 39 -12.61 -67.27 51.54
N THR A 40 -11.55 -68.05 51.61
CA THR A 40 -10.16 -67.56 51.75
C THR A 40 -9.50 -67.53 50.38
N TYR A 41 -9.08 -66.35 49.93
CA TYR A 41 -8.33 -66.14 48.70
C TYR A 41 -7.38 -64.93 48.86
N PRO A 42 -6.15 -64.98 48.30
CA PRO A 42 -5.54 -66.14 47.64
C PRO A 42 -4.97 -67.13 48.67
N LEU A 43 -4.89 -68.42 48.32
CA LEU A 43 -4.18 -69.41 49.16
C LEU A 43 -2.65 -69.23 49.13
N ALA A 44 -2.13 -68.63 48.05
CA ALA A 44 -0.74 -68.23 47.88
C ALA A 44 -0.65 -67.11 46.82
N GLY A 45 0.34 -66.22 46.93
CA GLY A 45 0.54 -65.10 46.00
C GLY A 45 0.06 -63.75 46.55
N ASN A 46 0.07 -62.74 45.68
CA ASN A 46 -0.32 -61.38 46.07
C ASN A 46 -1.85 -61.23 46.14
N PRO A 47 -2.37 -60.38 47.05
CA PRO A 47 -3.78 -59.99 47.06
C PRO A 47 -4.23 -59.41 45.72
N ILE A 48 -5.55 -59.39 45.50
CA ILE A 48 -6.13 -58.73 44.32
C ILE A 48 -5.76 -57.23 44.30
N PRO A 49 -5.50 -56.62 43.13
CA PRO A 49 -5.21 -55.19 43.03
C PRO A 49 -6.35 -54.30 43.56
N ILE A 50 -6.03 -53.11 44.07
CA ILE A 50 -7.03 -52.11 44.46
C ILE A 50 -7.93 -51.79 43.26
N GLY A 51 -9.25 -51.75 43.49
CA GLY A 51 -10.26 -51.48 42.46
C GLY A 51 -10.78 -52.72 41.72
N SER A 52 -10.28 -53.91 42.04
CA SER A 52 -10.84 -55.19 41.60
C SER A 52 -11.75 -55.80 42.68
N SER A 53 -12.54 -56.82 42.33
CA SER A 53 -13.41 -57.51 43.29
C SER A 53 -13.45 -59.02 43.09
N LEU A 54 -13.79 -59.74 44.17
CA LEU A 54 -14.12 -61.17 44.11
C LEU A 54 -15.64 -61.33 44.18
N LEU A 55 -16.17 -62.12 43.26
CA LEU A 55 -17.59 -62.44 43.19
C LEU A 55 -17.76 -63.91 43.58
N ILE A 56 -18.64 -64.17 44.53
CA ILE A 56 -18.97 -65.53 44.95
C ILE A 56 -20.32 -65.88 44.35
N LYS A 57 -20.37 -67.01 43.64
CA LYS A 57 -21.60 -67.51 43.02
C LYS A 57 -21.83 -68.96 43.41
N ARG A 58 -23.07 -69.27 43.79
CA ARG A 58 -23.52 -70.66 43.90
C ARG A 58 -23.89 -71.18 42.51
N VAL A 59 -23.39 -72.35 42.18
CA VAL A 59 -23.65 -73.09 40.94
C VAL A 59 -24.03 -74.52 41.31
N LEU A 60 -25.32 -74.72 41.55
CA LEU A 60 -25.90 -76.03 41.83
C LEU A 60 -26.35 -76.68 40.51
N PRO A 61 -26.00 -77.96 40.25
CA PRO A 61 -26.52 -78.69 39.10
C PRO A 61 -28.05 -78.81 39.17
N TYR A 62 -28.72 -78.62 38.03
CA TYR A 62 -30.17 -78.81 37.89
C TYR A 62 -30.50 -80.30 37.71
N GLN A 63 -30.30 -81.08 38.77
CA GLN A 63 -30.55 -82.52 38.81
C GLN A 63 -31.41 -82.87 40.03
N GLN A 64 -32.33 -83.81 39.85
CA GLN A 64 -33.03 -84.46 40.96
C GLN A 64 -32.25 -85.72 41.35
N LEU A 65 -31.55 -85.67 42.48
CA LEU A 65 -30.71 -86.79 42.95
C LEU A 65 -31.44 -87.72 43.92
N THR A 66 -32.52 -87.25 44.54
CA THR A 66 -33.30 -88.02 45.50
C THR A 66 -34.44 -88.74 44.81
N ASP A 67 -34.42 -90.07 44.86
CA ASP A 67 -35.51 -90.94 44.46
C ASP A 67 -36.23 -91.50 45.69
N ILE A 68 -37.55 -91.35 45.74
CA ILE A 68 -38.37 -91.79 46.87
C ILE A 68 -39.12 -93.05 46.42
N ILE A 69 -38.76 -94.20 47.00
CA ILE A 69 -39.41 -95.48 46.70
C ILE A 69 -40.77 -95.61 47.39
N ASN A 70 -41.70 -96.31 46.74
CA ASN A 70 -43.04 -96.57 47.27
C ASN A 70 -43.00 -97.49 48.50
N GLN A 71 -43.90 -97.23 49.47
CA GLN A 71 -44.13 -98.05 50.67
C GLN A 71 -42.92 -98.24 51.62
N SER A 72 -41.95 -97.31 51.59
CA SER A 72 -40.83 -97.29 52.54
C SER A 72 -41.08 -96.33 53.71
N GLY A 73 -40.18 -96.32 54.70
CA GLY A 73 -40.20 -95.40 55.82
C GLY A 73 -40.03 -93.94 55.39
N TYR A 74 -40.72 -93.01 56.06
CA TYR A 74 -40.56 -91.58 55.83
C TYR A 74 -39.28 -91.08 56.53
N TYR A 75 -38.34 -90.54 55.77
CA TYR A 75 -37.09 -89.97 56.29
C TYR A 75 -37.10 -88.44 56.08
N PRO A 76 -37.55 -87.64 57.09
CA PRO A 76 -37.68 -86.19 56.95
C PRO A 76 -36.41 -85.53 56.42
N ASN A 77 -35.24 -85.90 56.96
CA ASN A 77 -33.95 -85.34 56.52
C ASN A 77 -33.66 -85.57 55.03
N VAL A 78 -34.10 -86.69 54.44
CA VAL A 78 -33.89 -86.98 53.01
C VAL A 78 -34.77 -86.05 52.16
N VAL A 79 -36.01 -85.83 52.60
CA VAL A 79 -36.98 -84.94 51.95
C VAL A 79 -36.54 -83.47 52.08
N GLU A 80 -36.20 -83.02 53.28
CA GLU A 80 -35.71 -81.65 53.53
C GLU A 80 -34.46 -81.34 52.70
N ASN A 81 -33.48 -82.25 52.66
CA ASN A 81 -32.31 -82.08 51.79
C ASN A 81 -32.66 -82.00 50.30
N ALA A 82 -33.72 -82.70 49.85
CA ALA A 82 -34.18 -82.63 48.47
C ALA A 82 -34.86 -81.28 48.17
N LEU A 83 -35.70 -80.80 49.09
CA LEU A 83 -36.39 -79.51 49.00
C LEU A 83 -35.42 -78.33 49.08
N ASP A 84 -34.45 -78.35 50.01
CA ASP A 84 -33.40 -77.33 50.10
C ASP A 84 -32.59 -77.21 48.81
N ASN A 85 -32.29 -78.35 48.15
CA ASN A 85 -31.62 -78.34 46.85
C ASN A 85 -32.48 -77.71 45.75
N LEU A 86 -33.78 -77.99 45.73
CA LEU A 86 -34.70 -77.37 44.78
C LEU A 86 -34.84 -75.87 45.03
N GLU A 87 -34.96 -75.44 46.28
CA GLU A 87 -35.02 -74.02 46.66
C GLU A 87 -33.74 -73.28 46.23
N MET A 88 -32.57 -73.91 46.45
CA MET A 88 -31.32 -73.41 45.91
C MET A 88 -31.34 -73.31 44.37
N GLN A 89 -31.84 -74.32 43.64
CA GLN A 89 -31.95 -74.21 42.18
C GLN A 89 -32.87 -73.04 41.76
N ILE A 90 -33.98 -72.83 42.45
CA ILE A 90 -34.94 -71.75 42.17
C ILE A 90 -34.31 -70.36 42.38
N GLN A 91 -33.64 -70.13 43.51
CA GLN A 91 -32.97 -68.86 43.79
C GLN A 91 -31.88 -68.54 42.76
N GLN A 92 -31.19 -69.56 42.25
CA GLN A 92 -30.18 -69.40 41.21
C GLN A 92 -30.80 -68.98 39.87
N LEU A 93 -31.95 -69.55 39.50
CA LEU A 93 -32.71 -69.16 38.31
C LEU A 93 -33.25 -67.73 38.44
N ALA A 94 -33.83 -67.37 39.59
CA ALA A 94 -34.36 -66.03 39.84
C ALA A 94 -33.29 -64.94 39.67
N GLN A 95 -32.09 -65.15 40.22
CA GLN A 95 -30.97 -64.23 40.04
C GLN A 95 -30.57 -64.07 38.56
N GLY A 96 -30.54 -65.16 37.80
CA GLY A 96 -30.23 -65.13 36.37
C GLY A 96 -31.26 -64.34 35.56
N GLN A 97 -32.56 -64.55 35.86
CA GLN A 97 -33.65 -63.87 35.16
C GLN A 97 -33.64 -62.36 35.41
N SER A 98 -33.41 -61.91 36.64
CA SER A 98 -33.36 -60.48 37.00
C SER A 98 -32.24 -59.70 36.30
N LEU A 99 -31.22 -60.38 35.78
CA LEU A 99 -30.05 -59.80 35.11
C LEU A 99 -30.05 -60.05 33.59
N SER A 100 -31.17 -60.53 33.04
CA SER A 100 -31.29 -60.90 31.62
C SER A 100 -32.14 -59.91 30.83
N LEU A 101 -31.78 -59.72 29.56
CA LEU A 101 -32.66 -59.09 28.58
C LEU A 101 -33.70 -60.13 28.12
N GLN A 102 -34.98 -59.80 28.21
CA GLN A 102 -36.05 -60.71 27.80
C GLN A 102 -36.42 -60.49 26.33
N VAL A 103 -36.55 -61.60 25.60
CA VAL A 103 -37.07 -61.63 24.21
C VAL A 103 -38.22 -62.65 24.14
N PRO A 104 -39.14 -62.54 23.16
CA PRO A 104 -40.24 -63.48 23.00
C PRO A 104 -39.76 -64.94 22.85
N PHE A 105 -40.54 -65.90 23.35
CA PHE A 105 -40.24 -67.33 23.25
C PHE A 105 -40.06 -67.83 21.81
N SER A 106 -40.64 -67.14 20.82
CA SER A 106 -40.54 -67.47 19.40
C SER A 106 -39.17 -67.21 18.78
N VAL A 107 -38.23 -66.58 19.50
CA VAL A 107 -36.89 -66.26 18.99
C VAL A 107 -35.79 -66.85 19.90
N SER A 108 -34.77 -67.45 19.28
CA SER A 108 -33.56 -67.93 19.98
C SER A 108 -32.35 -67.15 19.46
N PRO A 109 -32.08 -65.92 19.96
CA PRO A 109 -30.87 -65.18 19.61
C PRO A 109 -29.63 -65.96 20.04
N ALA A 110 -28.53 -65.82 19.29
CA ALA A 110 -27.28 -66.51 19.61
C ALA A 110 -26.61 -65.92 20.88
N SER A 111 -26.84 -64.64 21.20
CA SER A 111 -26.41 -64.01 22.45
C SER A 111 -27.28 -62.81 22.84
N LEU A 112 -27.65 -62.74 24.11
CA LEU A 112 -28.31 -61.58 24.74
C LEU A 112 -27.44 -60.91 25.79
N VAL A 113 -26.13 -61.16 25.74
CA VAL A 113 -25.18 -60.64 26.72
C VAL A 113 -24.55 -59.36 26.17
N PHE A 114 -24.81 -58.24 26.83
CA PHE A 114 -24.10 -57.00 26.54
C PHE A 114 -22.64 -57.06 27.02
N PRO A 115 -21.72 -56.29 26.38
CA PRO A 115 -20.36 -56.11 26.86
C PRO A 115 -20.28 -55.52 28.28
N SER A 116 -19.09 -55.51 28.89
CA SER A 116 -18.87 -54.96 30.24
C SER A 116 -19.37 -53.52 30.38
N ALA A 117 -19.68 -53.08 31.61
CA ALA A 117 -20.17 -51.73 31.89
C ALA A 117 -19.27 -50.64 31.30
N LEU A 118 -17.94 -50.82 31.37
CA LEU A 118 -16.97 -49.92 30.76
C LEU A 118 -17.05 -49.94 29.22
N ALA A 119 -17.16 -51.11 28.60
CA ALA A 119 -17.20 -51.25 27.14
C ALA A 119 -18.49 -50.68 26.51
N ARG A 120 -19.56 -50.54 27.28
CA ARG A 120 -20.85 -49.96 26.86
C ARG A 120 -21.10 -48.54 27.37
N ALA A 121 -20.15 -47.92 28.07
CA ALA A 121 -20.27 -46.54 28.52
C ALA A 121 -20.46 -45.59 27.32
N GLY A 122 -21.49 -44.74 27.38
CA GLY A 122 -21.80 -43.78 26.31
C GLY A 122 -22.30 -44.39 24.99
N LYS A 123 -22.78 -45.66 25.00
CA LYS A 123 -23.32 -46.36 23.82
C LYS A 123 -24.81 -46.62 23.97
N LEU A 124 -25.50 -46.80 22.85
CA LEU A 124 -26.92 -47.20 22.81
C LEU A 124 -27.04 -48.72 22.87
N ALA A 125 -28.02 -49.21 23.63
CA ALA A 125 -28.41 -50.62 23.60
C ALA A 125 -29.26 -50.90 22.35
N GLY A 126 -28.92 -51.95 21.60
CA GLY A 126 -29.68 -52.37 20.42
C GLY A 126 -29.49 -53.84 20.09
N PHE A 127 -30.04 -54.25 18.95
CA PHE A 127 -29.88 -55.59 18.39
C PHE A 127 -29.19 -55.52 17.03
N ASP A 128 -28.30 -56.49 16.75
CA ASP A 128 -27.68 -56.63 15.43
C ASP A 128 -28.63 -57.26 14.39
N ALA A 129 -28.17 -57.41 13.15
CA ALA A 129 -28.96 -57.99 12.06
C ALA A 129 -29.37 -59.46 12.30
N SER A 130 -28.75 -60.14 13.26
CA SER A 130 -29.05 -61.51 13.68
C SER A 130 -29.87 -61.56 14.99
N GLY A 131 -30.28 -60.40 15.52
CA GLY A 131 -31.08 -60.30 16.74
C GLY A 131 -30.28 -60.43 18.05
N ASN A 132 -28.96 -60.37 18.01
CA ASN A 132 -28.13 -60.43 19.23
C ASN A 132 -28.01 -59.06 19.88
N ALA A 133 -27.89 -59.03 21.20
CA ALA A 133 -27.67 -57.80 21.95
C ALA A 133 -26.31 -57.16 21.58
N ILE A 134 -26.30 -55.89 21.21
CA ILE A 134 -25.09 -55.13 20.82
C ILE A 134 -25.14 -53.69 21.34
N ALA A 135 -23.97 -53.11 21.65
CA ALA A 135 -23.83 -51.72 22.05
C ALA A 135 -23.34 -50.85 20.87
N TYR A 136 -24.18 -49.96 20.36
CA TYR A 136 -23.88 -49.07 19.24
C TYR A 136 -23.22 -47.75 19.70
N PRO A 137 -22.19 -47.25 18.99
CA PRO A 137 -21.71 -45.90 19.22
C PRO A 137 -22.81 -44.86 18.90
N ILE A 138 -22.88 -43.77 19.67
CA ILE A 138 -23.75 -42.64 19.35
C ILE A 138 -23.17 -41.94 18.10
N THR A 139 -23.88 -41.96 16.98
CA THR A 139 -23.50 -41.25 15.75
C THR A 139 -24.24 -39.90 15.67
N ALA A 140 -23.75 -38.94 14.89
CA ALA A 140 -24.38 -37.62 14.73
C ALA A 140 -25.82 -37.65 14.17
N SER A 141 -26.30 -38.83 13.73
CA SER A 141 -27.56 -39.02 13.04
C SER A 141 -28.59 -39.84 13.84
N VAL A 142 -28.42 -40.02 15.15
CA VAL A 142 -29.52 -40.54 15.97
C VAL A 142 -30.55 -39.42 16.14
N GLY A 143 -31.50 -39.32 15.20
CA GLY A 143 -32.56 -38.30 15.20
C GLY A 143 -32.76 -37.49 13.91
N ALA A 144 -32.06 -37.79 12.80
CA ALA A 144 -32.42 -37.21 11.50
C ALA A 144 -33.67 -37.94 10.97
N GLY A 145 -34.82 -37.28 11.05
CA GLY A 145 -36.08 -37.84 10.59
C GLY A 145 -36.09 -38.16 9.09
N ASN A 146 -36.92 -39.14 8.70
CA ASN A 146 -37.15 -39.51 7.30
C ASN A 146 -38.07 -38.47 6.63
N LEU A 147 -37.80 -38.10 5.37
CA LEU A 147 -38.70 -37.31 4.53
C LEU A 147 -39.33 -38.24 3.48
N THR A 148 -40.62 -38.50 3.60
CA THR A 148 -41.35 -39.47 2.77
C THR A 148 -42.40 -38.78 1.93
N SER A 149 -42.51 -39.19 0.66
CA SER A 149 -43.69 -38.90 -0.17
C SER A 149 -44.75 -39.96 0.07
N GLU A 150 -45.86 -39.58 0.68
CA GLU A 150 -47.00 -40.44 1.03
C GLU A 150 -48.03 -40.53 -0.12
N GLY A 151 -47.96 -39.61 -1.09
CA GLY A 151 -48.85 -39.54 -2.24
C GLY A 151 -48.18 -39.81 -3.61
N PRO A 152 -48.94 -39.70 -4.72
CA PRO A 152 -50.32 -39.20 -4.75
C PRO A 152 -51.36 -40.25 -4.34
N PHE A 153 -52.27 -39.86 -3.45
CA PHE A 153 -53.54 -40.55 -3.25
C PHE A 153 -54.50 -40.15 -4.39
N VAL A 154 -55.17 -41.11 -5.01
CA VAL A 154 -56.00 -40.91 -6.22
C VAL A 154 -57.49 -41.06 -5.91
N ALA A 155 -58.32 -40.16 -6.42
CA ALA A 155 -59.77 -40.22 -6.29
C ALA A 155 -60.36 -41.50 -6.89
N GLY A 156 -61.33 -42.11 -6.21
CA GLY A 156 -61.93 -43.40 -6.59
C GLY A 156 -61.12 -44.63 -6.17
N THR A 157 -59.83 -44.47 -5.87
CA THR A 157 -58.95 -45.56 -5.40
C THR A 157 -58.63 -45.42 -3.91
N ASN A 158 -58.10 -44.27 -3.51
CA ASN A 158 -57.65 -44.02 -2.15
C ASN A 158 -58.63 -43.15 -1.34
N PHE A 159 -59.45 -42.34 -2.01
CA PHE A 159 -60.48 -41.51 -1.38
C PHE A 159 -61.66 -41.26 -2.32
N THR A 160 -62.82 -40.91 -1.78
CA THR A 160 -64.01 -40.50 -2.51
C THR A 160 -64.24 -39.00 -2.29
N PRO A 161 -64.13 -38.15 -3.34
CA PRO A 161 -64.41 -36.72 -3.23
C PRO A 161 -65.81 -36.44 -2.67
N GLY A 162 -65.91 -35.43 -1.80
CA GLY A 162 -67.13 -35.05 -1.09
C GLY A 162 -67.48 -35.94 0.11
N VAL A 163 -66.74 -37.03 0.34
CA VAL A 163 -67.07 -38.03 1.39
C VAL A 163 -65.89 -38.29 2.33
N THR A 164 -64.69 -38.56 1.80
CA THR A 164 -63.54 -38.96 2.62
C THR A 164 -62.96 -37.77 3.38
N THR A 165 -62.84 -37.92 4.70
CA THR A 165 -62.21 -36.93 5.61
C THR A 165 -60.88 -37.42 6.18
N THR A 166 -60.46 -38.66 5.92
CA THR A 166 -59.23 -39.22 6.47
C THR A 166 -58.46 -40.00 5.42
N LEU A 167 -57.16 -39.72 5.30
CA LEU A 167 -56.21 -40.53 4.53
C LEU A 167 -55.28 -41.26 5.51
N THR A 168 -54.91 -42.50 5.16
CA THR A 168 -53.96 -43.28 5.96
C THR A 168 -52.57 -43.13 5.36
N LEU A 169 -51.61 -42.69 6.18
CA LEU A 169 -50.20 -42.55 5.86
C LEU A 169 -49.43 -43.82 6.25
N THR A 170 -48.29 -44.06 5.62
CA THR A 170 -47.42 -45.22 5.88
C THR A 170 -46.73 -45.16 7.23
N GLN A 171 -46.55 -43.95 7.80
CA GLN A 171 -45.95 -43.73 9.13
C GLN A 171 -46.57 -42.53 9.86
N SER A 172 -46.27 -42.39 11.15
CA SER A 172 -46.65 -41.21 11.94
C SER A 172 -45.60 -40.10 11.84
N TYR A 173 -46.05 -38.86 11.62
CA TYR A 173 -45.20 -37.67 11.50
C TYR A 173 -45.21 -36.76 12.73
N GLY A 174 -45.93 -37.16 13.79
CA GLY A 174 -46.01 -36.47 15.08
C GLY A 174 -46.86 -35.20 15.07
N SER A 175 -46.49 -34.19 14.27
CA SER A 175 -47.16 -32.87 14.22
C SER A 175 -47.64 -32.54 12.80
N PRO A 176 -48.82 -31.92 12.60
CA PRO A 176 -49.26 -31.38 11.31
C PRO A 176 -48.25 -30.43 10.67
N SER A 177 -47.46 -29.70 11.47
CA SER A 177 -46.38 -28.83 10.98
C SER A 177 -45.27 -29.58 10.24
N ASN A 178 -45.19 -30.90 10.42
CA ASN A 178 -44.21 -31.76 9.77
C ASN A 178 -44.70 -32.34 8.44
N VAL A 179 -45.94 -32.06 8.03
CA VAL A 179 -46.57 -32.60 6.83
C VAL A 179 -47.02 -31.45 5.92
N GLN A 180 -46.79 -31.59 4.62
CA GLN A 180 -47.35 -30.72 3.59
C GLN A 180 -48.38 -31.48 2.79
N VAL A 181 -49.57 -30.89 2.61
CA VAL A 181 -50.69 -31.51 1.89
C VAL A 181 -51.11 -30.60 0.75
N HIS A 182 -51.33 -31.19 -0.43
CA HIS A 182 -51.78 -30.47 -1.63
C HIS A 182 -52.93 -31.21 -2.31
N PHE A 183 -54.01 -30.48 -2.65
CA PHE A 183 -55.10 -30.96 -3.50
C PHE A 183 -54.86 -30.53 -4.94
N ASP A 184 -54.60 -31.48 -5.83
CA ASP A 184 -54.24 -31.23 -7.24
C ASP A 184 -53.11 -30.19 -7.42
N GLY A 185 -52.16 -30.17 -6.47
CA GLY A 185 -51.05 -29.22 -6.43
C GLY A 185 -51.30 -27.97 -5.58
N THR A 186 -52.54 -27.71 -5.16
CA THR A 186 -52.90 -26.55 -4.32
C THR A 186 -52.66 -26.86 -2.84
N TYR A 187 -51.78 -26.10 -2.19
CA TYR A 187 -51.43 -26.26 -0.77
C TYR A 187 -52.65 -26.14 0.15
N GLN A 188 -52.73 -27.00 1.15
CA GLN A 188 -53.71 -26.98 2.23
C GLN A 188 -53.03 -26.53 3.53
N GLY A 189 -53.61 -25.54 4.21
CA GLY A 189 -53.08 -25.00 5.46
C GLY A 189 -53.15 -26.00 6.61
N THR A 190 -52.26 -25.87 7.59
CA THR A 190 -52.24 -26.75 8.78
C THR A 190 -53.45 -26.58 9.70
N ASP A 191 -54.28 -25.55 9.46
CA ASP A 191 -55.60 -25.34 10.05
C ASP A 191 -56.70 -26.22 9.43
N GLN A 192 -56.43 -26.85 8.28
CA GLN A 192 -57.40 -27.64 7.52
C GLN A 192 -57.27 -29.16 7.75
N TYR A 193 -56.29 -29.60 8.52
CA TYR A 193 -56.12 -31.00 8.88
C TYR A 193 -55.38 -31.18 10.21
N SER A 194 -55.53 -32.37 10.78
CA SER A 194 -54.83 -32.84 11.97
C SER A 194 -54.20 -34.20 11.74
N LEU A 195 -53.28 -34.60 12.60
CA LEU A 195 -52.66 -35.93 12.58
C LEU A 195 -53.00 -36.69 13.86
N SER A 196 -53.35 -37.97 13.73
CA SER A 196 -53.48 -38.90 14.84
C SER A 196 -52.86 -40.24 14.44
N GLY A 197 -51.70 -40.57 15.01
CA GLY A 197 -50.91 -41.73 14.56
C GLY A 197 -50.56 -41.60 13.07
N ASN A 198 -51.05 -42.55 12.27
CA ASN A 198 -50.88 -42.60 10.82
C ASN A 198 -52.04 -41.93 10.04
N SER A 199 -53.04 -41.37 10.72
CA SER A 199 -54.21 -40.78 10.09
C SER A 199 -54.02 -39.29 9.84
N LEU A 200 -54.09 -38.89 8.57
CA LEU A 200 -54.25 -37.51 8.15
C LEU A 200 -55.75 -37.18 8.07
N ILE A 201 -56.23 -36.36 8.98
CA ILE A 201 -57.66 -36.11 9.20
C ILE A 201 -57.98 -34.66 8.79
N PHE A 202 -58.72 -34.49 7.70
CA PHE A 202 -59.19 -33.19 7.21
C PHE A 202 -60.38 -32.68 8.03
N THR A 203 -60.44 -31.36 8.25
CA THR A 203 -61.54 -30.71 8.98
C THR A 203 -62.85 -30.65 8.20
N SER A 204 -62.82 -30.95 6.90
CA SER A 204 -63.96 -31.12 6.00
C SER A 204 -63.66 -32.21 4.96
N PRO A 205 -64.68 -32.85 4.36
CA PRO A 205 -64.45 -33.84 3.31
C PRO A 205 -63.60 -33.26 2.18
N ILE A 206 -62.68 -34.06 1.63
CA ILE A 206 -61.87 -33.66 0.47
C ILE A 206 -62.83 -33.22 -0.65
N PRO A 207 -62.79 -31.98 -1.16
CA PRO A 207 -63.85 -31.42 -2.01
C PRO A 207 -64.11 -32.20 -3.30
N VAL A 208 -65.35 -32.16 -3.78
CA VAL A 208 -65.72 -32.67 -5.11
C VAL A 208 -64.94 -31.88 -6.17
N GLY A 209 -64.24 -32.60 -7.06
CA GLY A 209 -63.36 -32.01 -8.08
C GLY A 209 -61.87 -32.26 -7.83
N VAL A 210 -61.48 -32.64 -6.60
CA VAL A 210 -60.09 -33.03 -6.31
C VAL A 210 -59.80 -34.42 -6.88
N SER A 211 -58.78 -34.53 -7.74
CA SER A 211 -58.39 -35.78 -8.40
C SER A 211 -57.24 -36.49 -7.68
N LYS A 212 -56.30 -35.73 -7.09
CA LYS A 212 -55.13 -36.24 -6.37
C LYS A 212 -54.85 -35.44 -5.10
N VAL A 213 -54.44 -36.15 -4.06
CA VAL A 213 -53.87 -35.54 -2.85
C VAL A 213 -52.40 -35.92 -2.76
N TYR A 214 -51.51 -34.93 -2.78
CA TYR A 214 -50.08 -35.13 -2.55
C TYR A 214 -49.75 -34.82 -1.10
N VAL A 215 -49.03 -35.72 -0.46
CA VAL A 215 -48.61 -35.57 0.93
C VAL A 215 -47.12 -35.86 1.02
N VAL A 216 -46.37 -34.94 1.63
CA VAL A 216 -44.94 -35.12 1.93
C VAL A 216 -44.74 -34.81 3.42
N GLY A 217 -44.10 -35.71 4.16
CA GLY A 217 -43.93 -35.57 5.61
C GLY A 217 -42.52 -35.89 6.08
N GLY A 218 -42.02 -35.13 7.07
CA GLY A 218 -40.74 -35.35 7.75
C GLY A 218 -40.92 -35.80 9.20
N THR A 219 -40.08 -36.66 9.78
CA THR A 219 -40.21 -37.02 11.22
C THR A 219 -39.47 -36.07 12.18
N THR A 220 -38.67 -35.12 11.68
CA THR A 220 -38.06 -33.99 12.41
C THR A 220 -37.75 -32.82 11.47
N LEU A 221 -37.77 -31.57 11.96
CA LEU A 221 -37.35 -30.39 11.18
C LEU A 221 -35.83 -30.15 11.34
N SER A 222 -35.05 -30.16 10.27
CA SER A 222 -33.63 -29.78 10.34
C SER A 222 -33.49 -28.26 10.22
N ASN A 223 -33.11 -27.60 11.33
CA ASN A 223 -32.80 -26.17 11.37
C ASN A 223 -31.30 -25.97 11.04
N PHE A 224 -30.96 -25.92 9.75
CA PHE A 224 -29.57 -25.88 9.25
C PHE A 224 -28.91 -24.49 9.40
N VAL A 225 -28.40 -24.17 10.58
CA VAL A 225 -27.19 -23.34 10.70
C VAL A 225 -26.04 -24.29 11.00
N PRO A 226 -24.98 -24.35 10.17
CA PRO A 226 -23.76 -25.09 10.51
C PRO A 226 -23.29 -24.67 11.90
N ALA A 227 -22.77 -25.63 12.69
CA ALA A 227 -22.25 -25.31 14.01
C ALA A 227 -21.15 -24.23 13.91
N GLN A 228 -20.96 -23.45 14.98
CA GLN A 228 -19.92 -22.43 15.01
C GLN A 228 -18.57 -23.03 14.60
N SER A 229 -17.91 -22.40 13.62
CA SER A 229 -16.62 -22.86 13.07
C SER A 229 -16.65 -24.24 12.38
N SER A 230 -17.81 -24.73 11.94
CA SER A 230 -17.92 -26.03 11.23
C SER A 230 -17.91 -25.92 9.70
N VAL A 231 -17.69 -24.72 9.17
CA VAL A 231 -17.51 -24.44 7.74
C VAL A 231 -16.16 -23.76 7.56
N ASP A 232 -15.23 -24.47 6.94
CA ASP A 232 -13.93 -23.94 6.52
C ASP A 232 -13.93 -23.56 5.03
N ASP A 233 -12.82 -22.99 4.59
CA ASP A 233 -12.60 -22.52 3.23
C ASP A 233 -12.72 -23.64 2.17
N GLN A 234 -12.51 -24.91 2.53
CA GLN A 234 -12.61 -26.05 1.62
C GLN A 234 -14.06 -26.46 1.36
N GLN A 235 -14.96 -26.12 2.29
CA GLN A 235 -16.40 -26.39 2.20
C GLN A 235 -17.15 -25.31 1.41
N LEU A 236 -16.47 -24.24 1.00
CA LEU A 236 -17.03 -23.08 0.30
C LEU A 236 -16.76 -23.14 -1.21
N ALA A 237 -17.73 -23.65 -1.99
CA ALA A 237 -17.67 -23.72 -3.45
C ALA A 237 -18.23 -22.44 -4.13
N TRP A 238 -17.69 -21.27 -3.80
CA TRP A 238 -18.25 -19.98 -4.25
C TRP A 238 -17.60 -19.39 -5.50
N GLY A 239 -16.61 -20.08 -6.09
CA GLY A 239 -15.92 -19.62 -7.29
C GLY A 239 -15.37 -18.19 -7.15
N ASN A 240 -15.59 -17.34 -8.15
CA ASN A 240 -15.04 -15.98 -8.20
C ASN A 240 -15.88 -14.91 -7.46
N ILE A 241 -16.90 -15.33 -6.69
CA ILE A 241 -17.89 -14.40 -6.12
C ILE A 241 -17.35 -13.69 -4.87
N LEU A 242 -16.44 -14.32 -4.11
CA LEU A 242 -15.92 -13.76 -2.86
C LEU A 242 -14.41 -13.51 -2.95
N GLY A 243 -14.02 -12.26 -2.74
CA GLY A 243 -12.62 -11.87 -2.56
C GLY A 243 -12.21 -12.07 -1.11
N ARG A 244 -11.08 -12.75 -0.87
CA ARG A 244 -10.56 -12.94 0.49
C ARG A 244 -9.76 -11.72 0.93
N VAL A 245 -10.08 -11.14 2.07
CA VAL A 245 -9.18 -10.19 2.74
C VAL A 245 -8.09 -10.98 3.44
N THR A 246 -6.83 -10.64 3.18
CA THR A 246 -5.67 -11.27 3.83
C THR A 246 -4.87 -10.24 4.61
N ASP A 247 -4.13 -10.67 5.63
CA ASP A 247 -3.38 -9.73 6.48
C ASP A 247 -2.15 -9.14 5.79
N SER A 248 -1.62 -9.81 4.77
CA SER A 248 -0.39 -9.42 4.08
C SER A 248 -0.32 -9.94 2.65
N VAL A 249 0.56 -9.36 1.83
CA VAL A 249 0.88 -9.84 0.48
C VAL A 249 1.41 -11.27 0.51
N ALA A 250 2.18 -11.64 1.54
CA ALA A 250 2.65 -13.01 1.72
C ALA A 250 1.50 -14.00 2.01
N ALA A 251 0.53 -13.61 2.84
CA ALA A 251 -0.65 -14.43 3.12
C ALA A 251 -1.52 -14.62 1.87
N MET A 252 -1.66 -13.57 1.05
CA MET A 252 -2.29 -13.68 -0.27
C MET A 252 -1.54 -14.65 -1.19
N ALA A 253 -0.21 -14.53 -1.28
CA ALA A 253 0.60 -15.36 -2.18
C ALA A 253 0.42 -16.87 -1.92
N ALA A 254 0.17 -17.24 -0.66
CA ALA A 254 -0.04 -18.61 -0.20
C ALA A 254 -1.46 -19.16 -0.41
N LEU A 255 -2.42 -18.34 -0.84
CA LEU A 255 -3.79 -18.81 -1.10
C LEU A 255 -3.82 -19.83 -2.24
N ASN A 256 -4.66 -20.87 -2.09
CA ASN A 256 -4.93 -21.84 -3.14
C ASN A 256 -5.67 -21.16 -4.31
N PRO A 257 -5.05 -21.02 -5.50
CA PRO A 257 -5.68 -20.32 -6.61
C PRO A 257 -6.87 -21.06 -7.24
N ALA A 258 -7.07 -22.34 -6.91
CA ALA A 258 -8.28 -23.08 -7.29
C ALA A 258 -9.50 -22.67 -6.45
N THR A 259 -9.27 -22.14 -5.26
CA THR A 259 -10.32 -21.66 -4.34
C THR A 259 -10.49 -20.14 -4.44
N TYR A 260 -9.37 -19.41 -4.45
CA TYR A 260 -9.37 -17.95 -4.47
C TYR A 260 -8.68 -17.43 -5.73
N THR A 261 -9.43 -16.72 -6.56
CA THR A 261 -8.88 -16.02 -7.74
C THR A 261 -8.80 -14.51 -7.51
N ARG A 262 -9.36 -14.01 -6.40
CA ARG A 262 -9.30 -12.60 -5.99
C ARG A 262 -9.00 -12.46 -4.50
N SER A 263 -8.16 -11.50 -4.14
CA SER A 263 -7.82 -11.20 -2.75
C SER A 263 -7.53 -9.72 -2.54
N PHE A 264 -7.75 -9.24 -1.32
CA PHE A 264 -7.36 -7.92 -0.85
C PHE A 264 -6.42 -8.07 0.36
N PRO A 265 -5.10 -8.09 0.19
CA PRO A 265 -4.16 -7.88 1.29
C PRO A 265 -4.38 -6.52 1.94
N ALA A 266 -4.51 -6.51 3.27
CA ALA A 266 -4.70 -5.30 4.09
C ALA A 266 -3.42 -4.46 4.26
N GLY A 267 -2.27 -5.00 3.86
CA GLY A 267 -0.96 -4.37 3.87
C GLY A 267 0.08 -5.25 3.18
N TYR A 268 1.31 -4.78 3.09
CA TYR A 268 2.39 -5.55 2.47
C TYR A 268 2.90 -6.65 3.40
N TYR A 269 3.29 -6.30 4.65
CA TYR A 269 3.76 -7.25 5.66
C TYR A 269 2.72 -7.55 6.74
N ALA A 270 1.92 -6.55 7.12
CA ALA A 270 0.90 -6.64 8.17
C ALA A 270 -0.28 -5.70 7.89
N PRO A 271 -1.46 -5.90 8.52
CA PRO A 271 -2.59 -5.02 8.30
C PRO A 271 -2.25 -3.55 8.58
N ALA A 272 -2.68 -2.66 7.67
CA ALA A 272 -2.52 -1.20 7.77
C ALA A 272 -1.08 -0.64 7.68
N ASP A 273 -0.07 -1.43 7.30
CA ASP A 273 1.29 -0.92 7.04
C ASP A 273 1.44 -0.21 5.68
N GLY A 274 0.46 -0.39 4.78
CA GLY A 274 0.42 0.14 3.42
C GLY A 274 0.90 -0.87 2.36
N GLY A 275 0.62 -0.62 1.08
CA GLY A 275 1.02 -1.57 0.02
C GLY A 275 0.15 -2.83 -0.10
N GLY A 276 -1.01 -2.82 0.55
CA GLY A 276 -2.12 -3.74 0.25
C GLY A 276 -2.90 -3.29 -0.99
N GLY A 277 -4.04 -3.92 -1.27
CA GLY A 277 -4.90 -3.55 -2.41
C GLY A 277 -5.54 -4.77 -3.09
N PRO A 278 -6.36 -4.55 -4.13
CA PRO A 278 -7.03 -5.63 -4.84
C PRO A 278 -6.08 -6.35 -5.80
N TYR A 279 -6.01 -7.68 -5.70
CA TYR A 279 -5.23 -8.53 -6.59
C TYR A 279 -6.09 -9.64 -7.19
N ALA A 280 -5.81 -9.95 -8.46
CA ALA A 280 -6.40 -11.07 -9.18
C ALA A 280 -5.33 -12.08 -9.58
N TYR A 281 -5.60 -13.37 -9.39
CA TYR A 281 -4.69 -14.43 -9.81
C TYR A 281 -4.78 -14.64 -11.34
N SER A 282 -3.61 -14.73 -11.98
CA SER A 282 -3.43 -15.02 -13.39
C SER A 282 -2.56 -16.26 -13.56
N ALA A 283 -3.16 -17.37 -14.01
CA ALA A 283 -2.45 -18.60 -14.34
C ALA A 283 -1.53 -18.45 -15.57
N SER A 284 -1.77 -17.44 -16.41
CA SER A 284 -1.00 -17.21 -17.64
C SER A 284 0.23 -16.33 -17.45
N THR A 285 0.34 -15.62 -16.32
CA THR A 285 1.49 -14.76 -16.03
C THR A 285 2.61 -15.59 -15.36
N PRO A 286 3.74 -15.83 -16.04
CA PRO A 286 4.82 -16.64 -15.48
C PRO A 286 5.39 -16.04 -14.20
N GLN A 287 5.70 -16.88 -13.21
CA GLN A 287 6.30 -16.43 -11.94
C GLN A 287 7.62 -15.69 -12.09
N THR A 288 8.36 -15.90 -13.18
CA THR A 288 9.59 -15.16 -13.50
C THR A 288 9.36 -13.67 -13.76
N LEU A 289 8.12 -13.25 -13.98
CA LEU A 289 7.74 -11.84 -14.12
C LEU A 289 7.36 -11.18 -12.80
N ALA A 290 7.36 -11.93 -11.69
CA ALA A 290 7.09 -11.37 -10.38
C ALA A 290 8.11 -10.27 -10.05
N ASN A 291 7.60 -9.13 -9.59
CA ASN A 291 8.39 -7.94 -9.27
C ASN A 291 8.30 -7.54 -7.79
N GLY A 292 7.64 -8.35 -6.98
CA GLY A 292 7.52 -8.12 -5.54
C GLY A 292 6.54 -7.02 -5.16
N GLY A 293 5.74 -6.49 -6.10
CA GLY A 293 4.68 -5.52 -5.80
C GLY A 293 3.47 -5.69 -6.69
N THR A 294 3.48 -5.11 -7.91
CA THR A 294 2.33 -5.21 -8.82
C THR A 294 2.13 -6.61 -9.43
N ILE A 295 3.15 -7.46 -9.38
CA ILE A 295 3.12 -8.86 -9.79
C ILE A 295 3.78 -9.68 -8.67
N ILE A 296 3.00 -10.51 -7.99
CA ILE A 296 3.42 -11.34 -6.88
C ILE A 296 3.32 -12.81 -7.29
N ALA A 297 4.42 -13.56 -7.22
CA ALA A 297 4.38 -15.00 -7.49
C ALA A 297 3.49 -15.70 -6.45
N SER A 298 2.65 -16.65 -6.90
CA SER A 298 1.97 -17.52 -5.93
C SER A 298 2.98 -18.48 -5.30
N THR A 299 2.91 -18.63 -3.98
CA THR A 299 3.72 -19.58 -3.22
C THR A 299 2.96 -20.87 -2.91
N PHE A 300 1.71 -21.00 -3.36
CA PHE A 300 0.92 -22.22 -3.20
C PHE A 300 1.53 -23.36 -4.05
N GLN A 301 1.71 -24.53 -3.43
CA GLN A 301 2.33 -25.67 -4.11
C GLN A 301 1.54 -26.07 -5.36
N GLY A 302 2.21 -26.11 -6.50
CA GLY A 302 1.61 -26.46 -7.80
C GLY A 302 0.99 -25.28 -8.56
N ALA A 303 0.92 -24.09 -7.96
CA ALA A 303 0.56 -22.88 -8.70
C ALA A 303 1.71 -22.46 -9.65
N THR A 304 1.37 -22.08 -10.87
CA THR A 304 2.33 -21.66 -11.92
C THR A 304 2.25 -20.17 -12.26
N GLY A 305 1.22 -19.48 -11.74
CA GLY A 305 0.89 -18.10 -12.07
C GLY A 305 1.25 -17.07 -11.00
N CYS A 306 0.80 -15.83 -11.22
CA CYS A 306 1.02 -14.68 -10.33
C CYS A 306 -0.29 -14.04 -9.91
N TRP A 307 -0.27 -13.40 -8.74
CA TRP A 307 -1.24 -12.40 -8.34
C TRP A 307 -0.87 -11.04 -8.95
N LEU A 308 -1.81 -10.43 -9.67
CA LEU A 308 -1.65 -9.16 -10.36
C LEU A 308 -2.45 -8.08 -9.64
N LEU A 309 -1.80 -6.96 -9.33
CA LEU A 309 -2.49 -5.80 -8.76
C LEU A 309 -3.51 -5.27 -9.79
N GLU A 310 -4.77 -5.19 -9.41
CA GLU A 310 -5.82 -4.65 -10.28
C GLU A 310 -5.67 -3.13 -10.39
N SER A 311 -5.86 -2.59 -11.61
CA SER A 311 -5.53 -1.20 -12.01
C SER A 311 -5.85 -0.13 -10.95
N THR A 312 -4.83 0.31 -10.21
CA THR A 312 -4.88 1.49 -9.36
C THR A 312 -4.28 2.70 -10.08
N TYR A 313 -4.93 3.87 -10.00
CA TYR A 313 -4.41 5.12 -10.57
C TYR A 313 -3.13 5.65 -9.89
N SER A 314 -2.71 5.06 -8.77
CA SER A 314 -1.43 5.34 -8.14
C SER A 314 -0.89 4.11 -7.42
N VAL A 315 0.33 3.69 -7.78
CA VAL A 315 1.08 2.67 -7.06
C VAL A 315 2.05 3.36 -6.10
N SER A 316 2.15 2.89 -4.86
CA SER A 316 3.08 3.46 -3.87
C SER A 316 4.36 2.64 -3.76
N PHE A 317 5.46 3.24 -3.30
CA PHE A 317 6.65 2.51 -2.88
C PHE A 317 6.35 1.42 -1.84
N LYS A 318 5.32 1.61 -0.99
CA LYS A 318 4.87 0.59 -0.04
C LYS A 318 4.31 -0.66 -0.72
N GLN A 319 3.79 -0.52 -1.95
CA GLN A 319 3.30 -1.66 -2.74
C GLN A 319 4.40 -2.69 -3.03
N PHE A 320 5.67 -2.29 -2.95
CA PHE A 320 6.84 -3.14 -3.15
C PHE A 320 7.54 -3.50 -1.83
N GLY A 321 6.93 -3.19 -0.68
CA GLY A 321 7.46 -3.49 0.65
C GLY A 321 8.34 -2.40 1.27
N SER A 322 8.45 -1.21 0.66
CA SER A 322 9.21 -0.12 1.28
C SER A 322 8.49 0.39 2.53
N LYS A 323 9.19 0.57 3.64
CA LYS A 323 8.55 0.82 4.94
C LYS A 323 8.32 2.30 5.22
N PHE A 324 9.26 3.17 4.81
CA PHE A 324 9.22 4.61 5.12
C PHE A 324 9.18 4.92 6.63
N ASP A 325 9.83 4.10 7.45
CA ASP A 325 9.83 4.20 8.92
C ASP A 325 11.06 4.92 9.52
N GLY A 326 12.02 5.33 8.68
CA GLY A 326 13.25 6.00 9.09
C GLY A 326 14.27 5.09 9.79
N ALA A 327 14.06 3.77 9.79
CA ALA A 327 14.91 2.81 10.48
C ALA A 327 15.36 1.67 9.57
N ASN A 328 14.46 1.14 8.74
CA ASN A 328 14.76 0.05 7.85
C ASN A 328 15.37 0.52 6.52
N ASP A 329 16.28 -0.31 6.00
CA ASP A 329 16.86 -0.12 4.68
C ASP A 329 15.89 -0.61 3.60
N ASP A 330 15.34 0.35 2.87
CA ASP A 330 14.37 0.13 1.80
C ASP A 330 15.04 0.08 0.41
N THR A 331 16.37 -0.02 0.31
CA THR A 331 17.08 0.05 -1.00
C THR A 331 16.51 -0.94 -2.02
N ILE A 332 16.32 -2.20 -1.62
CA ILE A 332 15.86 -3.26 -2.53
C ILE A 332 14.41 -3.01 -2.97
N THR A 333 13.54 -2.64 -2.03
CA THR A 333 12.12 -2.43 -2.29
C THR A 333 11.88 -1.15 -3.08
N ASN A 334 12.64 -0.08 -2.81
CA ASN A 334 12.64 1.15 -3.59
C ASN A 334 13.12 0.89 -5.03
N GLN A 335 14.19 0.12 -5.22
CA GLN A 335 14.67 -0.23 -6.55
C GLN A 335 13.64 -1.09 -7.31
N ALA A 336 12.98 -2.04 -6.64
CA ALA A 336 11.89 -2.83 -7.25
C ALA A 336 10.73 -1.94 -7.71
N ALA A 337 10.35 -0.95 -6.90
CA ALA A 337 9.30 0.02 -7.25
C ALA A 337 9.68 0.85 -8.48
N LEU A 338 10.92 1.35 -8.54
CA LEU A 338 11.44 2.08 -9.70
C LEU A 338 11.49 1.23 -10.97
N ASN A 339 11.84 -0.05 -10.86
CA ASN A 339 11.88 -0.96 -12.01
C ASN A 339 10.49 -1.19 -12.64
N ALA A 340 9.42 -1.07 -11.86
CA ALA A 340 8.04 -1.17 -12.36
C ALA A 340 7.53 0.11 -13.01
N LEU A 341 8.19 1.26 -12.75
CA LEU A 341 7.77 2.60 -13.15
C LEU A 341 7.39 2.75 -14.64
N PRO A 342 8.11 2.15 -15.62
CA PRO A 342 7.73 2.26 -17.03
C PRO A 342 6.37 1.66 -17.35
N LYS A 343 5.88 0.69 -16.55
CA LYS A 343 4.57 0.06 -16.75
C LYS A 343 3.46 0.74 -15.94
N ILE A 344 3.78 1.27 -14.75
CA ILE A 344 2.78 1.90 -13.87
C ILE A 344 2.60 3.40 -14.14
N GLY A 345 3.57 4.07 -14.79
CA GLY A 345 3.52 5.47 -15.18
C GLY A 345 3.68 6.48 -14.03
N LYS A 346 3.18 6.17 -12.83
CA LYS A 346 3.29 7.01 -11.64
C LYS A 346 3.57 6.20 -10.38
N LEU A 347 4.56 6.63 -9.60
CA LEU A 347 4.93 6.05 -8.31
C LEU A 347 4.85 7.09 -7.21
N THR A 348 4.16 6.77 -6.11
CA THR A 348 3.95 7.69 -4.99
C THR A 348 4.74 7.30 -3.75
N MET A 349 5.43 8.27 -3.14
CA MET A 349 6.04 8.13 -1.83
C MET A 349 5.03 8.48 -0.75
N PRO A 350 4.82 7.62 0.26
CA PRO A 350 4.00 7.99 1.41
C PRO A 350 4.72 9.04 2.29
N PRO A 351 4.02 9.68 3.23
CA PRO A 351 4.68 10.36 4.35
C PRO A 351 5.61 9.41 5.12
N GLY A 352 6.77 9.90 5.53
CA GLY A 352 7.78 9.12 6.25
C GLY A 352 9.17 9.25 5.64
N THR A 353 10.14 8.57 6.25
CA THR A 353 11.53 8.57 5.80
C THR A 353 11.93 7.17 5.35
N SER A 354 12.44 7.04 4.13
CA SER A 354 12.97 5.78 3.61
C SER A 354 14.49 5.86 3.56
N ILE A 355 15.19 4.98 4.29
CA ILE A 355 16.65 4.88 4.18
C ILE A 355 16.98 4.06 2.95
N THR A 356 17.79 4.59 2.04
CA THR A 356 18.11 3.94 0.76
C THR A 356 19.54 4.21 0.34
N GLY A 357 20.17 3.22 -0.29
CA GLY A 357 21.35 3.40 -1.10
C GLY A 357 21.01 4.08 -2.43
N VAL A 358 22.01 4.14 -3.31
CA VAL A 358 21.86 4.74 -4.64
C VAL A 358 20.85 3.95 -5.47
N LEU A 359 19.84 4.65 -5.97
CA LEU A 359 18.79 4.16 -6.83
C LEU A 359 19.12 4.45 -8.29
N THR A 360 18.88 3.45 -9.15
CA THR A 360 19.03 3.55 -10.60
C THR A 360 17.66 3.69 -11.25
N LEU A 361 17.53 4.64 -12.17
CA LEU A 361 16.26 4.88 -12.85
C LEU A 361 16.11 4.00 -14.09
N PRO A 362 14.87 3.60 -14.44
CA PRO A 362 14.60 2.91 -15.69
C PRO A 362 14.76 3.87 -16.87
N VAL A 363 15.29 3.36 -17.98
CA VAL A 363 15.56 4.12 -19.21
C VAL A 363 14.65 3.69 -20.36
N GLY A 364 14.46 4.56 -21.36
CA GLY A 364 13.67 4.24 -22.56
C GLY A 364 13.06 5.47 -23.24
N SER A 365 12.64 5.31 -24.50
CA SER A 365 12.15 6.39 -25.38
C SER A 365 10.81 7.02 -24.97
N THR A 366 10.16 6.53 -23.90
CA THR A 366 8.85 6.99 -23.41
C THR A 366 8.86 7.25 -21.90
N SER A 367 9.93 7.84 -21.37
CA SER A 367 10.10 7.99 -19.91
C SER A 367 9.32 9.18 -19.30
N GLY A 368 8.09 9.43 -19.75
CA GLY A 368 7.19 10.47 -19.22
C GLY A 368 6.51 10.10 -17.90
N TRP A 369 7.19 9.30 -17.07
CA TRP A 369 6.66 8.81 -15.81
C TRP A 369 6.87 9.81 -14.67
N ILE A 370 6.13 9.64 -13.58
CA ILE A 370 6.11 10.58 -12.45
C ILE A 370 6.51 9.85 -11.16
N ILE A 371 7.43 10.45 -10.40
CA ILE A 371 7.70 10.11 -9.01
C ILE A 371 7.22 11.27 -8.15
N GLU A 372 6.25 11.03 -7.28
CA GLU A 372 5.61 12.06 -6.47
C GLU A 372 5.61 11.71 -4.99
N GLY A 373 6.04 12.63 -4.12
CA GLY A 373 5.85 12.52 -2.68
C GLY A 373 4.65 13.30 -2.15
N ALA A 374 4.38 13.12 -0.87
CA ALA A 374 3.30 13.79 -0.16
C ALA A 374 3.61 15.27 0.17
N GLY A 375 4.84 15.73 -0.06
CA GLY A 375 5.28 17.09 0.21
C GLY A 375 6.77 17.17 0.57
N VAL A 376 7.35 18.36 0.38
CA VAL A 376 8.69 18.70 0.89
C VAL A 376 8.71 18.57 2.41
N GLY A 377 9.69 17.85 2.95
CA GLY A 377 9.80 17.55 4.38
C GLY A 377 8.84 16.48 4.89
N VAL A 378 7.95 15.95 4.05
CA VAL A 378 6.93 14.95 4.41
C VAL A 378 7.32 13.56 3.93
N SER A 379 7.64 13.43 2.63
CA SER A 379 8.22 12.23 2.06
C SER A 379 9.73 12.43 1.91
N ILE A 380 10.52 11.60 2.57
CA ILE A 380 11.98 11.78 2.64
C ILE A 380 12.67 10.51 2.16
N LEU A 381 13.61 10.64 1.22
CA LEU A 381 14.61 9.61 0.93
C LEU A 381 15.92 9.99 1.61
N GLN A 382 16.37 9.18 2.56
CA GLN A 382 17.60 9.39 3.31
C GLN A 382 18.71 8.47 2.80
N GLU A 383 19.88 9.04 2.60
CA GLU A 383 21.06 8.31 2.14
C GLU A 383 21.54 7.34 3.20
N LYS A 384 21.68 6.08 2.78
CA LYS A 384 22.22 4.99 3.59
C LYS A 384 23.73 5.07 3.72
N THR A 385 24.43 5.27 2.61
CA THR A 385 25.89 5.19 2.53
C THR A 385 26.46 6.58 2.34
N VAL A 386 27.38 6.98 3.21
CA VAL A 386 28.08 8.27 3.19
C VAL A 386 28.56 8.67 1.79
N ASN A 387 28.28 9.91 1.37
CA ASN A 387 28.77 10.55 0.14
C ASN A 387 28.40 9.88 -1.19
N GLN A 388 27.31 9.13 -1.26
CA GLN A 388 26.85 8.45 -2.48
C GLN A 388 25.62 9.10 -3.13
N GLY A 389 24.82 9.84 -2.37
CA GLY A 389 23.57 10.40 -2.83
C GLY A 389 22.41 9.40 -2.87
N ILE A 390 21.36 9.75 -3.61
CA ILE A 390 20.12 8.97 -3.70
C ILE A 390 19.88 8.51 -5.13
N PHE A 391 19.85 9.43 -6.10
CA PHE A 391 19.59 9.10 -7.50
C PHE A 391 20.87 9.16 -8.31
N GLY A 392 21.32 7.99 -8.78
CA GLY A 392 22.51 7.86 -9.63
C GLY A 392 22.22 8.20 -11.10
N ALA A 393 23.29 8.14 -11.91
CA ALA A 393 23.14 8.22 -13.36
C ALA A 393 22.47 6.93 -13.88
N PRO A 394 21.32 6.99 -14.58
CA PRO A 394 20.78 5.85 -15.30
C PRO A 394 21.79 5.26 -16.30
N ASN A 395 21.67 3.96 -16.59
CA ASN A 395 22.41 3.31 -17.67
C ASN A 395 21.71 3.56 -19.02
N GLY A 396 21.74 4.82 -19.47
CA GLY A 396 21.05 5.29 -20.67
C GLY A 396 20.38 6.64 -20.42
N ILE A 397 19.31 6.92 -21.18
CA ILE A 397 18.62 8.21 -21.13
C ILE A 397 17.19 8.06 -20.62
N VAL A 398 16.85 8.90 -19.64
CA VAL A 398 15.49 9.18 -19.15
C VAL A 398 14.97 10.41 -19.88
N PHE A 399 13.89 10.24 -20.65
CA PHE A 399 13.23 11.31 -21.41
C PHE A 399 11.91 11.76 -20.78
N GLY A 400 11.82 13.02 -20.35
CA GLY A 400 10.54 13.64 -20.01
C GLY A 400 9.95 13.25 -18.65
N ALA A 401 10.73 12.64 -17.75
CA ALA A 401 10.26 12.24 -16.43
C ALA A 401 9.95 13.46 -15.54
N GLU A 402 9.13 13.26 -14.52
CA GLU A 402 8.88 14.26 -13.48
C GLU A 402 9.14 13.69 -12.08
N PHE A 403 9.91 14.42 -11.28
CA PHE A 403 10.15 14.18 -9.86
C PHE A 403 9.53 15.33 -9.09
N ARG A 404 8.68 15.05 -8.10
CA ARG A 404 8.04 16.15 -7.37
C ARG A 404 7.63 15.90 -5.94
N SER A 405 7.62 16.99 -5.16
CA SER A 405 6.99 17.04 -3.83
C SER A 405 7.60 16.07 -2.79
N PHE A 406 8.93 15.97 -2.72
CA PHE A 406 9.62 15.19 -1.69
C PHE A 406 10.96 15.82 -1.32
N SER A 407 11.60 15.30 -0.27
CA SER A 407 12.93 15.73 0.16
C SER A 407 13.96 14.63 0.06
N LEU A 408 15.20 15.03 -0.18
CA LEU A 408 16.38 14.17 -0.09
C LEU A 408 17.18 14.57 1.14
N LYS A 409 17.59 13.57 1.92
CA LYS A 409 18.33 13.76 3.16
C LYS A 409 19.68 13.04 3.11
N CYS A 410 20.75 13.72 3.49
CA CYS A 410 22.08 13.12 3.54
C CYS A 410 22.26 12.17 4.74
N HIS A 411 23.30 11.34 4.65
CA HIS A 411 23.79 10.59 5.80
C HIS A 411 24.43 11.55 6.82
N ALA A 412 24.31 11.23 8.12
CA ALA A 412 24.80 12.08 9.21
C ALA A 412 26.32 12.34 9.19
N SER A 413 27.06 11.49 8.48
CA SER A 413 28.52 11.56 8.33
C SER A 413 28.99 11.96 6.92
N SER A 414 28.07 12.34 6.03
CA SER A 414 28.44 12.90 4.71
C SER A 414 29.16 14.24 4.91
N ASN A 415 30.22 14.48 4.15
CA ASN A 415 31.21 15.52 4.46
C ASN A 415 31.50 16.45 3.28
N GLY A 416 30.46 16.80 2.51
CA GLY A 416 30.60 17.70 1.37
C GLY A 416 31.09 17.01 0.09
N SER A 417 30.90 15.69 0.00
CA SER A 417 31.12 14.89 -1.22
C SER A 417 29.82 14.19 -1.65
N GLY A 418 29.77 13.74 -2.90
CA GLY A 418 28.56 13.13 -3.48
C GLY A 418 27.47 14.14 -3.83
N ALA A 419 26.47 13.69 -4.58
CA ALA A 419 25.35 14.50 -5.04
C ALA A 419 24.03 13.80 -4.73
N GLY A 420 23.06 14.50 -4.13
CA GLY A 420 21.73 13.92 -3.86
C GLY A 420 21.09 13.32 -5.12
N ILE A 421 21.19 14.05 -6.23
CA ILE A 421 20.83 13.62 -7.58
C ILE A 421 22.00 13.90 -8.53
N LEU A 422 22.54 12.84 -9.13
CA LEU A 422 23.44 12.94 -10.27
C LEU A 422 22.59 13.01 -11.55
N VAL A 423 22.35 14.22 -12.05
CA VAL A 423 21.56 14.49 -13.25
C VAL A 423 22.44 14.30 -14.50
N SER A 424 22.80 13.05 -14.76
CA SER A 424 23.47 12.58 -15.99
C SER A 424 22.63 11.50 -16.65
N GLY A 425 22.31 11.63 -17.93
CA GLY A 425 21.35 10.74 -18.60
C GLY A 425 19.90 11.18 -18.45
N TYR A 426 19.65 12.42 -18.06
CA TYR A 426 18.31 13.00 -17.93
C TYR A 426 18.09 14.03 -19.02
N TYR A 427 17.01 13.88 -19.78
CA TYR A 427 16.69 14.73 -20.92
C TYR A 427 15.26 15.26 -20.79
N ASN A 428 15.08 16.57 -20.87
CA ASN A 428 13.79 17.23 -20.65
C ASN A 428 13.08 16.78 -19.36
N THR A 429 13.84 16.41 -18.33
CA THR A 429 13.29 15.95 -17.04
C THR A 429 12.95 17.16 -16.17
N LYS A 430 11.83 17.07 -15.46
CA LYS A 430 11.37 18.10 -14.54
C LYS A 430 11.53 17.66 -13.08
N PHE A 431 12.18 18.48 -12.28
CA PHE A 431 12.28 18.32 -10.82
C PHE A 431 11.52 19.48 -10.18
N SER A 432 10.36 19.23 -9.57
CA SER A 432 9.52 20.29 -9.01
C SER A 432 9.30 20.12 -7.51
N LYS A 433 9.58 21.16 -6.71
CA LYS A 433 9.42 21.09 -5.24
C LYS A 433 10.25 19.96 -4.62
N ILE A 434 11.54 19.95 -4.92
CA ILE A 434 12.51 19.05 -4.28
C ILE A 434 13.17 19.79 -3.13
N GLY A 435 13.10 19.21 -1.93
CA GLY A 435 13.75 19.74 -0.75
C GLY A 435 15.09 19.07 -0.45
N TYR A 436 16.02 19.81 0.14
CA TYR A 436 17.23 19.27 0.75
C TYR A 436 17.11 19.27 2.27
N LEU A 437 17.56 18.18 2.89
CA LEU A 437 17.69 18.07 4.33
C LEU A 437 19.12 17.62 4.68
N SER A 438 19.78 18.42 5.50
CA SER A 438 20.99 18.02 6.20
C SER A 438 20.68 17.00 7.31
N ASN A 439 21.70 16.36 7.87
CA ASN A 439 21.54 15.40 8.96
C ASN A 439 22.60 15.64 10.04
N GLY A 440 22.26 16.47 11.03
CA GLY A 440 23.25 17.00 11.96
C GLY A 440 24.28 17.84 11.21
N THR A 441 25.56 17.50 11.33
CA THR A 441 26.66 18.13 10.57
C THR A 441 26.87 17.52 9.19
N GLY A 442 26.12 16.48 8.82
CA GLY A 442 26.26 15.80 7.54
C GLY A 442 25.73 16.63 6.37
N TYR A 443 26.47 16.68 5.26
CA TYR A 443 26.07 17.41 4.04
C TYR A 443 26.69 16.83 2.77
N TRP A 444 26.09 17.15 1.60
CA TRP A 444 26.58 16.74 0.28
C TRP A 444 27.38 17.85 -0.41
N ALA A 445 28.13 17.50 -1.46
CA ALA A 445 28.68 18.50 -2.37
C ALA A 445 27.55 19.24 -3.09
N ASN A 446 26.57 18.49 -3.60
CA ASN A 446 25.46 19.04 -4.39
C ASN A 446 24.12 18.40 -4.01
N LEU A 447 23.03 19.15 -4.12
CA LEU A 447 21.70 18.52 -4.24
C LEU A 447 21.52 18.00 -5.66
N PHE A 448 21.80 18.85 -6.64
CA PHE A 448 21.79 18.51 -8.07
C PHE A 448 23.18 18.70 -8.66
N LEU A 449 23.77 17.62 -9.17
CA LEU A 449 24.96 17.68 -10.00
C LEU A 449 24.55 17.35 -11.44
N LEU A 450 24.47 18.38 -12.28
CA LEU A 450 24.15 18.24 -13.69
C LEU A 450 25.43 17.98 -14.48
N SER A 451 25.43 16.93 -15.30
CA SER A 451 26.57 16.54 -16.12
C SER A 451 26.08 15.78 -17.34
N ALA A 452 26.64 16.02 -18.52
CA ALA A 452 26.42 15.16 -19.69
C ALA A 452 27.43 13.99 -19.76
N SER A 453 28.12 13.70 -18.65
CA SER A 453 28.99 12.54 -18.42
C SER A 453 28.58 11.81 -17.12
N PRO A 454 28.43 10.46 -17.14
CA PRO A 454 28.71 9.56 -18.26
C PRO A 454 27.66 9.56 -19.38
N GLN A 455 26.48 10.16 -19.18
CA GLN A 455 25.36 10.11 -20.13
C GLN A 455 24.85 11.51 -20.46
N LEU A 456 24.42 11.72 -21.70
CA LEU A 456 23.93 13.02 -22.18
C LEU A 456 22.82 13.58 -21.28
N SER A 457 22.87 14.89 -21.01
CA SER A 457 21.86 15.54 -20.17
C SER A 457 21.57 16.97 -20.63
N TYR A 458 20.33 17.23 -21.06
CA TYR A 458 19.94 18.51 -21.66
C TYR A 458 18.46 18.84 -21.39
N GLY A 459 18.13 20.14 -21.39
CA GLY A 459 16.73 20.58 -21.36
C GLY A 459 16.02 20.39 -20.01
N ASN A 460 16.76 20.04 -18.95
CA ASN A 460 16.17 19.73 -17.65
C ASN A 460 15.67 21.01 -16.96
N THR A 461 14.55 20.88 -16.26
CA THR A 461 13.95 21.96 -15.47
C THR A 461 14.00 21.60 -14.00
N ILE A 462 14.56 22.47 -13.18
CA ILE A 462 14.52 22.38 -11.72
C ILE A 462 13.71 23.56 -11.23
N GLU A 463 12.59 23.31 -10.57
CA GLU A 463 11.69 24.35 -10.09
C GLU A 463 11.27 24.20 -8.62
N GLY A 464 11.11 25.34 -7.94
CA GLY A 464 10.56 25.34 -6.58
C GLY A 464 11.44 24.63 -5.55
N ILE A 465 12.77 24.70 -5.68
CA ILE A 465 13.71 24.12 -4.71
C ILE A 465 13.44 24.69 -3.31
N HIS A 466 13.64 23.86 -2.29
CA HIS A 466 13.48 24.28 -0.89
C HIS A 466 14.72 23.86 -0.08
N ILE A 467 15.57 24.83 0.28
CA ILE A 467 16.75 24.62 1.12
C ILE A 467 16.79 25.74 2.16
N ILE A 468 16.30 25.46 3.38
CA ILE A 468 16.24 26.44 4.48
C ILE A 468 16.83 25.86 5.75
N ASN A 469 17.66 26.63 6.45
CA ASN A 469 18.18 26.25 7.76
C ASN A 469 18.90 24.89 7.75
N GLN A 470 19.69 24.63 6.70
CA GLN A 470 20.42 23.38 6.50
C GLN A 470 21.94 23.58 6.64
N VAL A 471 22.66 22.48 6.89
CA VAL A 471 24.10 22.38 6.66
C VAL A 471 24.34 21.92 5.24
N GLY A 472 24.97 22.76 4.42
CA GLY A 472 25.17 22.53 2.99
C GLY A 472 23.85 22.44 2.21
N PRO A 473 23.86 21.79 1.03
CA PRO A 473 25.04 21.22 0.36
C PRO A 473 26.04 22.31 -0.04
N SER A 474 27.31 21.96 -0.30
CA SER A 474 28.35 22.94 -0.65
C SER A 474 27.99 23.83 -1.84
N VAL A 475 27.39 23.23 -2.87
CA VAL A 475 26.86 23.91 -4.05
C VAL A 475 25.53 23.25 -4.43
N PRO A 476 24.37 23.77 -3.99
CA PRO A 476 23.06 23.17 -4.22
C PRO A 476 22.80 22.70 -5.64
N ILE A 477 23.06 23.56 -6.62
CA ILE A 477 22.94 23.22 -8.03
C ILE A 477 24.29 23.47 -8.68
N SER A 478 24.92 22.43 -9.20
CA SER A 478 26.18 22.55 -9.92
C SER A 478 26.09 21.92 -11.29
N PHE A 479 26.64 22.61 -12.29
CA PHE A 479 26.92 22.10 -13.60
C PHE A 479 28.39 21.67 -13.65
N GLY A 480 28.58 20.37 -13.76
CA GLY A 480 29.88 19.73 -13.94
C GLY A 480 30.00 19.10 -15.33
N ASN A 481 31.19 18.59 -15.61
CA ASN A 481 31.47 17.71 -16.75
C ASN A 481 32.15 16.40 -16.30
N ASN A 482 32.24 16.17 -14.99
CA ASN A 482 32.95 15.06 -14.36
C ASN A 482 34.38 14.84 -14.88
N GLY A 483 35.08 15.91 -15.26
CA GLY A 483 36.44 15.85 -15.82
C GLY A 483 36.51 15.40 -17.29
N ALA A 484 35.37 15.19 -17.96
CA ALA A 484 35.31 14.75 -19.36
C ALA A 484 35.44 15.90 -20.38
N GLY A 485 35.46 17.16 -19.93
CA GLY A 485 35.64 18.35 -20.76
C GLY A 485 34.33 18.96 -21.30
N VAL A 486 34.46 20.06 -22.05
CA VAL A 486 33.35 20.96 -22.47
C VAL A 486 32.19 20.30 -23.21
N ASN A 487 32.44 19.20 -23.91
CA ASN A 487 31.40 18.50 -24.69
C ASN A 487 30.41 17.73 -23.80
N TYR A 488 30.77 17.52 -22.54
CA TYR A 488 29.99 16.79 -21.54
C TYR A 488 29.34 17.73 -20.53
N ASN A 489 29.13 18.98 -20.92
CA ASN A 489 28.36 19.96 -20.15
C ASN A 489 26.87 19.72 -20.32
N ALA A 490 26.11 19.81 -19.23
CA ALA A 490 24.66 19.85 -19.30
C ALA A 490 24.21 21.26 -19.75
N ASN A 491 23.38 21.33 -20.81
CA ASN A 491 23.01 22.59 -21.46
C ASN A 491 21.49 22.77 -21.55
N ALA A 492 21.06 23.99 -21.88
CA ALA A 492 19.67 24.37 -22.10
C ALA A 492 18.76 24.07 -20.90
N CYS A 493 19.30 24.18 -19.68
CA CYS A 493 18.55 23.88 -18.46
C CYS A 493 17.82 25.12 -17.94
N ARG A 494 16.75 24.92 -17.16
CA ARG A 494 16.01 25.99 -16.51
C ARG A 494 15.98 25.76 -15.00
N ILE A 495 16.34 26.76 -14.23
CA ILE A 495 16.23 26.80 -12.78
C ILE A 495 15.24 27.90 -12.44
N SER A 496 14.14 27.55 -11.78
CA SER A 496 13.04 28.50 -11.62
C SER A 496 12.27 28.40 -10.33
N GLY A 497 12.11 29.51 -9.61
CA GLY A 497 11.33 29.49 -8.38
C GLY A 497 12.00 28.73 -7.24
N GLY A 498 11.41 28.85 -6.06
CA GLY A 498 11.97 28.24 -4.85
C GLY A 498 12.98 29.16 -4.17
N LEU A 499 13.60 28.64 -3.12
CA LEU A 499 14.40 29.43 -2.22
C LEU A 499 15.56 28.60 -1.63
N ILE A 500 16.71 29.27 -1.48
CA ILE A 500 17.93 28.79 -0.84
C ILE A 500 18.31 29.85 0.20
N ALA A 501 17.96 29.62 1.46
CA ALA A 501 17.97 30.64 2.50
C ALA A 501 18.50 30.14 3.85
N ASN A 502 19.24 30.96 4.58
CA ASN A 502 19.63 30.71 5.97
C ASN A 502 20.41 29.39 6.19
N ASN A 503 21.23 28.99 5.23
CA ASN A 503 22.03 27.77 5.32
C ASN A 503 23.46 28.05 5.82
N THR A 504 24.14 27.01 6.29
CA THR A 504 25.58 27.01 6.60
C THR A 504 26.31 26.21 5.51
N MET A 505 27.62 26.41 5.34
CA MET A 505 28.46 25.59 4.43
C MET A 505 28.10 25.64 2.94
N ILE A 506 27.30 26.61 2.47
CA ILE A 506 27.07 26.81 1.04
C ILE A 506 28.14 27.79 0.52
N GLY A 507 28.98 27.31 -0.39
CA GLY A 507 29.99 28.14 -1.05
C GLY A 507 29.44 28.90 -2.25
N THR A 508 28.61 28.27 -3.07
CA THR A 508 27.93 28.89 -4.24
C THR A 508 26.52 28.33 -4.36
N CYS A 509 25.48 29.14 -4.48
CA CYS A 509 24.11 28.61 -4.53
C CYS A 509 23.81 27.88 -5.85
N ILE A 510 24.21 28.50 -6.97
CA ILE A 510 24.05 27.93 -8.32
C ILE A 510 25.34 28.13 -9.10
N ASP A 511 26.00 27.04 -9.48
CA ASP A 511 27.17 27.07 -10.36
C ASP A 511 26.80 26.57 -11.76
N ALA A 512 26.46 27.48 -12.67
CA ALA A 512 26.15 27.20 -14.07
C ALA A 512 27.36 27.37 -15.00
N THR A 513 28.58 27.44 -14.47
CA THR A 513 29.77 27.80 -15.25
C THR A 513 30.03 26.84 -16.41
N ARG A 514 29.80 25.54 -16.20
CA ARG A 514 29.92 24.50 -17.24
C ARG A 514 28.59 24.21 -17.92
N SER A 515 27.91 25.26 -18.37
CA SER A 515 26.64 25.17 -19.07
C SER A 515 26.53 26.19 -20.20
N ILE A 516 25.65 25.89 -21.16
CA ILE A 516 25.26 26.78 -22.25
C ILE A 516 23.75 26.99 -22.23
N ASN A 517 23.29 28.23 -22.46
CA ASN A 517 21.87 28.60 -22.62
C ASN A 517 20.99 28.23 -21.41
N THR A 518 21.53 28.37 -20.20
CA THR A 518 20.78 28.10 -18.96
C THR A 518 20.01 29.33 -18.49
N VAL A 519 18.77 29.14 -18.03
CA VAL A 519 17.94 30.23 -17.49
C VAL A 519 17.79 30.05 -15.99
N ILE A 520 18.06 31.10 -15.22
CA ILE A 520 17.92 31.15 -13.76
C ILE A 520 16.97 32.29 -13.43
N GLU A 521 15.80 31.97 -12.88
CA GLU A 521 14.76 32.98 -12.66
C GLU A 521 13.87 32.74 -11.45
N ARG A 522 13.34 33.82 -10.87
CA ARG A 522 12.36 33.75 -9.76
C ARG A 522 12.87 32.98 -8.53
N VAL A 523 14.18 32.78 -8.41
CA VAL A 523 14.79 32.11 -7.26
C VAL A 523 15.03 33.13 -6.16
N TRP A 524 14.75 32.72 -4.93
CA TRP A 524 15.04 33.51 -3.74
C TRP A 524 16.34 33.02 -3.10
N LEU A 525 17.40 33.82 -3.15
CA LEU A 525 18.72 33.50 -2.60
C LEU A 525 19.03 34.41 -1.41
N GLU A 526 19.11 33.84 -0.20
CA GLU A 526 19.28 34.59 1.06
C GLU A 526 20.34 33.97 1.97
N ASN A 527 21.10 34.79 2.70
CA ASN A 527 21.98 34.44 3.83
C ASN A 527 22.44 32.96 3.92
N ASN A 528 23.41 32.52 3.11
CA ASN A 528 23.88 31.12 3.09
C ASN A 528 25.31 30.93 3.66
N SER A 529 25.77 31.87 4.48
CA SER A 529 27.18 32.03 4.88
C SER A 529 27.42 31.97 6.40
N ASN A 530 26.55 31.30 7.16
CA ASN A 530 26.74 31.20 8.61
C ASN A 530 27.84 30.17 8.97
N THR A 531 29.12 30.53 8.79
CA THR A 531 30.25 29.87 9.45
C THR A 531 30.54 30.56 10.78
N THR A 532 30.70 29.77 11.84
CA THR A 532 31.08 30.26 13.18
C THR A 532 32.58 30.53 13.34
N THR A 533 33.40 30.51 12.27
CA THR A 533 34.84 30.74 12.39
C THR A 533 35.47 31.25 11.10
N ASN A 534 35.70 32.56 10.99
CA ASN A 534 37.07 33.07 10.84
C ASN A 534 37.14 34.57 11.13
N THR A 535 38.15 34.92 11.92
CA THR A 535 38.41 36.27 12.41
C THR A 535 38.69 37.24 11.28
N GLY A 536 37.83 38.25 11.15
CA GLY A 536 38.20 39.58 10.65
C GLY A 536 38.77 39.65 9.24
N LEU A 537 37.90 39.52 8.24
CA LEU A 537 37.89 40.23 6.94
C LEU A 537 36.71 39.64 6.14
N GLN A 538 36.07 40.45 5.31
CA GLN A 538 34.84 40.14 4.56
C GLN A 538 35.02 39.07 3.45
N SER A 539 35.49 37.86 3.77
CA SER A 539 35.79 36.80 2.78
C SER A 539 34.73 35.71 2.63
N ASP A 540 33.82 35.55 3.60
CA ASP A 540 32.95 34.36 3.68
C ASP A 540 31.50 34.71 3.29
N ALA A 541 31.32 35.45 2.20
CA ALA A 541 30.01 35.57 1.57
C ALA A 541 29.83 34.38 0.63
N SER A 542 28.79 33.56 0.87
CA SER A 542 28.41 32.50 -0.06
C SER A 542 28.16 33.10 -1.45
N GLY A 543 28.77 32.56 -2.50
CA GLY A 543 28.56 32.97 -3.89
C GLY A 543 27.10 32.78 -4.31
N GLY A 544 26.54 33.78 -4.98
CA GLY A 544 25.14 33.74 -5.44
C GLY A 544 25.00 32.82 -6.65
N VAL A 545 25.53 33.25 -7.79
CA VAL A 545 25.42 32.51 -9.06
C VAL A 545 26.72 32.59 -9.85
N ALA A 546 27.25 31.45 -10.30
CA ALA A 546 28.31 31.42 -11.30
C ALA A 546 27.73 31.14 -12.69
N SER A 547 28.10 31.94 -13.68
CA SER A 547 27.44 31.97 -14.98
C SER A 547 28.29 31.33 -16.09
N GLY A 548 27.66 30.45 -16.88
CA GLY A 548 28.21 29.88 -18.11
C GLY A 548 27.83 30.67 -19.36
N LYS A 549 28.08 30.13 -20.55
CA LYS A 549 27.81 30.78 -21.84
C LYS A 549 26.30 30.91 -22.12
N GLY A 550 25.83 32.09 -22.50
CA GLY A 550 24.42 32.33 -22.83
C GLY A 550 23.48 32.16 -21.63
N THR A 551 24.00 32.23 -20.39
CA THR A 551 23.16 32.13 -19.19
C THR A 551 22.31 33.39 -19.02
N ILE A 552 21.02 33.24 -18.74
CA ILE A 552 20.10 34.35 -18.44
C ILE A 552 19.73 34.29 -16.96
N ILE A 553 20.00 35.37 -16.22
CA ILE A 553 19.69 35.49 -14.79
C ILE A 553 18.71 36.65 -14.62
N ARG A 554 17.44 36.36 -14.27
CA ARG A 554 16.38 37.39 -14.23
C ARG A 554 15.32 37.16 -13.17
N ASP A 555 14.67 38.24 -12.73
CA ASP A 555 13.52 38.18 -11.81
C ASP A 555 13.82 37.43 -10.49
N ASN A 556 15.09 37.30 -10.10
CA ASN A 556 15.49 36.67 -8.84
C ASN A 556 15.49 37.70 -7.71
N TYR A 557 15.33 37.22 -6.48
CA TYR A 557 15.61 37.99 -5.28
C TYR A 557 16.94 37.55 -4.68
N MET A 558 17.80 38.51 -4.36
CA MET A 558 19.18 38.28 -3.93
C MET A 558 19.53 39.16 -2.72
N GLU A 559 19.75 38.54 -1.55
CA GLU A 559 19.98 39.26 -0.29
C GLU A 559 21.46 39.68 -0.05
N LEU A 560 21.66 40.76 0.72
CA LEU A 560 22.85 41.62 0.94
C LEU A 560 24.16 40.93 1.35
N LEU A 561 24.15 39.76 1.99
CA LEU A 561 25.37 39.09 2.45
C LEU A 561 25.95 38.07 1.44
N SER A 562 25.39 37.97 0.22
CA SER A 562 25.72 36.83 -0.66
C SER A 562 25.55 36.93 -2.20
N PRO A 563 25.23 38.03 -2.91
CA PRO A 563 25.00 37.89 -4.35
C PRO A 563 26.19 38.36 -5.17
N TYR A 564 27.25 37.55 -5.20
CA TYR A 564 28.21 37.63 -6.29
C TYR A 564 27.65 36.84 -7.48
N VAL A 565 27.40 37.54 -8.59
CA VAL A 565 27.34 36.89 -9.90
C VAL A 565 28.76 36.86 -10.44
N VAL A 566 29.32 35.66 -10.55
CA VAL A 566 30.70 35.46 -10.99
C VAL A 566 30.70 34.88 -12.40
N TYR A 567 31.64 35.35 -13.23
CA TYR A 567 31.98 34.77 -14.52
C TYR A 567 33.38 34.16 -14.40
N PRO A 568 33.51 32.93 -13.87
CA PRO A 568 34.82 32.38 -13.55
C PRO A 568 35.53 31.92 -14.83
N SER A 569 36.82 32.16 -14.94
CA SER A 569 37.62 31.61 -16.04
C SER A 569 38.01 30.16 -15.76
N TYR A 570 37.29 29.20 -16.32
CA TYR A 570 37.73 27.80 -16.34
C TYR A 570 38.32 27.41 -17.70
N SER A 571 39.40 26.63 -17.70
CA SER A 571 40.03 26.08 -18.92
C SER A 571 39.12 25.11 -19.68
N ASP A 572 38.12 24.56 -18.99
CA ASP A 572 37.15 23.58 -19.49
C ASP A 572 35.71 24.12 -19.51
N GLY A 573 35.55 25.45 -19.49
CA GLY A 573 34.25 26.14 -19.62
C GLY A 573 34.03 26.73 -21.03
N PRO A 574 32.78 26.86 -21.50
CA PRO A 574 32.48 27.61 -22.71
C PRO A 574 32.73 29.12 -22.47
N SER A 575 33.01 29.90 -23.53
CA SER A 575 33.23 31.35 -23.45
C SER A 575 32.18 32.06 -22.58
N HIS A 576 32.60 32.76 -21.52
CA HIS A 576 31.71 33.29 -20.48
C HIS A 576 31.01 34.57 -20.93
N ASN A 577 29.74 34.43 -21.36
CA ASN A 577 28.86 35.55 -21.67
C ASN A 577 27.51 35.26 -21.02
N GLY A 578 26.89 36.23 -20.35
CA GLY A 578 25.55 36.03 -19.77
C GLY A 578 24.79 37.33 -19.63
N LEU A 579 23.46 37.25 -19.59
CA LEU A 579 22.57 38.39 -19.41
C LEU A 579 22.02 38.36 -17.98
N VAL A 580 22.33 39.39 -17.18
CA VAL A 580 21.76 39.56 -15.83
C VAL A 580 20.84 40.77 -15.86
N VAL A 581 19.53 40.55 -15.71
CA VAL A 581 18.53 41.62 -15.93
C VAL A 581 17.30 41.45 -15.06
N GLY A 582 16.76 42.55 -14.51
CA GLY A 582 15.49 42.54 -13.79
C GLY A 582 15.51 41.79 -12.45
N ASN A 583 16.68 41.65 -11.82
CA ASN A 583 16.79 41.04 -10.50
C ASN A 583 16.65 42.11 -9.40
N ASN A 584 16.07 41.71 -8.27
CA ASN A 584 15.93 42.53 -7.07
C ASN A 584 17.05 42.21 -6.08
N PHE A 585 17.76 43.23 -5.61
CA PHE A 585 18.84 43.12 -4.63
C PHE A 585 18.47 43.90 -3.36
N SER A 586 18.55 43.30 -2.18
CA SER A 586 18.34 44.03 -0.91
C SER A 586 19.51 44.98 -0.62
N ALA A 587 19.30 46.23 -0.19
CA ALA A 587 20.42 47.15 0.13
C ALA A 587 20.41 47.74 1.55
N SER A 588 21.54 48.41 1.85
CA SER A 588 22.02 49.09 3.08
C SER A 588 22.84 48.14 3.97
N TRP A 589 24.20 48.07 3.91
CA TRP A 589 25.22 49.13 3.94
C TRP A 589 26.49 48.75 3.14
N GLN A 590 27.13 49.75 2.50
CA GLN A 590 28.58 49.89 2.21
C GLN A 590 29.42 48.75 1.57
N THR A 591 28.91 47.56 1.33
CA THR A 591 29.64 46.49 0.61
C THR A 591 29.08 46.32 -0.80
N THR A 592 29.90 46.63 -1.78
CA THR A 592 29.64 46.49 -3.21
C THR A 592 29.16 45.07 -3.52
N THR A 593 27.94 44.90 -4.04
CA THR A 593 27.59 43.71 -4.83
C THR A 593 28.63 43.60 -5.94
N THR A 594 29.53 42.62 -5.84
CA THR A 594 30.73 42.60 -6.69
C THR A 594 30.51 41.64 -7.86
N PHE A 595 30.44 42.19 -9.07
CA PHE A 595 30.36 41.41 -10.30
C PHE A 595 31.78 41.14 -10.79
N PHE A 596 32.28 39.92 -10.62
CA PHE A 596 33.65 39.56 -10.99
C PHE A 596 33.72 38.97 -12.40
N ASN A 597 34.58 39.55 -13.24
CA ASN A 597 35.13 38.85 -14.41
C ASN A 597 36.55 38.42 -14.05
N ASN A 598 36.79 37.13 -13.84
CA ASN A 598 38.08 36.63 -13.36
C ASN A 598 39.07 36.27 -14.49
N GLY A 599 38.71 36.51 -15.76
CA GLY A 599 39.52 36.14 -16.92
C GLY A 599 40.24 37.32 -17.57
N GLY A 600 41.57 37.30 -17.63
CA GLY A 600 42.41 38.24 -18.38
C GLY A 600 42.30 38.15 -19.92
N GLY A 601 41.17 37.69 -20.45
CA GLY A 601 40.85 37.61 -21.87
C GLY A 601 39.70 38.56 -22.23
N ALA A 602 39.68 39.02 -23.49
CA ALA A 602 38.81 40.09 -23.99
C ALA A 602 37.34 40.04 -23.49
N PRO A 603 36.72 41.19 -23.19
CA PRO A 603 35.40 41.26 -22.55
C PRO A 603 34.29 40.90 -23.54
N ILE A 604 33.52 39.87 -23.23
CA ILE A 604 32.40 39.41 -24.04
C ILE A 604 31.13 39.29 -23.20
N GLY A 605 30.23 40.28 -23.42
CA GLY A 605 28.81 40.27 -23.06
C GLY A 605 28.47 40.51 -21.59
N ASN A 606 28.07 41.74 -21.22
CA ASN A 606 27.35 42.02 -19.97
C ASN A 606 26.56 43.35 -20.05
N LEU A 607 25.22 43.33 -20.12
CA LEU A 607 24.42 44.47 -19.65
C LEU A 607 23.64 44.06 -18.39
N TRP A 608 23.80 44.86 -17.34
CA TRP A 608 23.26 44.64 -16.01
C TRP A 608 22.29 45.75 -15.61
N VAL A 609 21.03 45.40 -15.41
CA VAL A 609 19.99 46.30 -14.89
C VAL A 609 19.27 45.56 -13.76
N GLY A 610 19.47 46.01 -12.52
CA GLY A 610 18.78 45.50 -11.33
C GLY A 610 18.28 46.67 -10.49
N ASN A 611 17.21 46.43 -9.74
CA ASN A 611 16.70 47.38 -8.76
C ASN A 611 17.12 46.94 -7.36
N ASN A 612 17.41 47.91 -6.52
CA ASN A 612 17.44 47.70 -5.08
C ASN A 612 15.99 47.51 -4.57
N GLU A 613 15.78 46.97 -3.37
CA GLU A 613 14.51 47.02 -2.62
C GLU A 613 13.90 48.42 -2.51
N ASN A 614 14.73 49.47 -2.53
CA ASN A 614 14.27 50.86 -2.61
C ASN A 614 13.86 51.29 -4.04
N GLY A 615 13.84 50.34 -4.97
CA GLY A 615 13.55 50.48 -6.38
C GLY A 615 14.56 51.30 -7.20
N THR A 616 15.51 51.98 -6.55
CA THR A 616 16.58 52.69 -7.24
C THR A 616 17.32 51.72 -8.17
N PRO A 617 17.45 52.04 -9.46
CA PRO A 617 18.36 51.33 -10.34
C PRO A 617 19.75 51.33 -9.69
N ILE A 618 20.35 50.16 -9.52
CA ILE A 618 21.73 50.08 -9.06
C ILE A 618 22.60 50.55 -10.24
N LEU A 619 22.91 51.85 -10.25
CA LEU A 619 23.86 52.46 -11.17
C LEU A 619 25.25 52.38 -10.54
N PHE A 620 26.14 51.63 -11.19
CA PHE A 620 27.49 51.40 -10.69
C PHE A 620 28.27 52.72 -10.53
N SER A 621 28.80 52.96 -9.33
CA SER A 621 29.86 53.94 -9.07
C SER A 621 31.13 53.17 -8.72
N GLY A 622 32.17 53.38 -9.52
CA GLY A 622 33.43 52.66 -9.42
C GLY A 622 34.39 53.27 -10.43
N ALA A 623 35.23 54.17 -9.94
CA ALA A 623 36.28 54.82 -10.71
C ALA A 623 37.44 53.82 -10.85
N GLY A 624 37.52 53.11 -11.97
CA GLY A 624 38.62 52.19 -12.25
C GLY A 624 38.34 51.15 -13.33
N ASP A 625 37.08 50.73 -13.50
CA ASP A 625 36.75 49.74 -14.53
C ASP A 625 36.54 50.40 -15.89
N THR A 626 37.59 50.41 -16.70
CA THR A 626 37.53 50.75 -18.14
C THR A 626 36.70 49.75 -18.96
N ASN A 627 36.13 48.72 -18.33
CA ASN A 627 35.35 47.64 -18.95
C ASN A 627 33.84 47.73 -18.67
N ARG A 628 33.30 48.95 -18.47
CA ARG A 628 31.85 49.19 -18.56
C ARG A 628 31.38 49.07 -20.00
N LYS A 629 31.10 47.85 -20.46
CA LYS A 629 30.43 47.63 -21.75
C LYS A 629 28.95 47.42 -21.54
N ILE A 630 28.16 48.50 -21.48
CA ILE A 630 26.82 48.45 -22.09
C ILE A 630 27.09 47.96 -23.52
N GLY A 631 26.67 46.74 -23.85
CA GLY A 631 27.19 45.95 -24.98
C GLY A 631 27.55 46.76 -26.22
N SER A 632 28.83 47.12 -26.35
CA SER A 632 29.39 47.69 -27.57
C SER A 632 30.32 46.65 -28.20
N THR A 633 29.73 45.72 -28.95
CA THR A 633 30.45 44.96 -29.99
C THR A 633 29.50 44.49 -31.09
N LEU A 634 28.85 45.45 -31.72
CA LEU A 634 28.80 45.50 -33.18
C LEU A 634 29.70 46.68 -33.54
N THR A 635 30.55 46.57 -34.56
CA THR A 635 31.33 47.74 -35.00
C THR A 635 30.35 48.88 -35.24
N ASN A 636 30.67 50.09 -34.76
CA ASN A 636 29.74 51.25 -34.69
C ASN A 636 28.95 51.52 -36.00
N ALA A 637 29.39 51.03 -37.16
CA ALA A 637 28.71 51.23 -38.42
C ALA A 637 27.51 50.29 -38.70
N GLN A 638 27.46 49.07 -38.13
CA GLN A 638 26.43 48.07 -38.45
C GLN A 638 25.32 47.94 -37.39
N ALA A 639 25.64 48.19 -36.11
CA ALA A 639 24.67 48.19 -35.01
C ALA A 639 23.67 49.35 -35.08
N LEU A 640 24.18 50.56 -35.40
CA LEU A 640 23.40 51.78 -35.45
C LEU A 640 22.32 51.75 -36.55
N ALA A 641 22.46 50.88 -37.55
CA ALA A 641 21.46 50.69 -38.61
C ALA A 641 20.30 49.76 -38.22
N LEU A 642 20.45 48.95 -37.15
CA LEU A 642 19.45 47.94 -36.72
C LEU A 642 18.77 48.28 -35.39
N ILE A 643 19.17 49.33 -34.68
CA ILE A 643 18.46 49.77 -33.46
C ILE A 643 17.23 50.57 -33.90
N PRO A 644 16.00 50.08 -33.68
CA PRO A 644 14.82 50.85 -34.00
C PRO A 644 14.78 52.09 -33.10
N ALA A 645 14.69 53.27 -33.70
CA ALA A 645 14.58 54.52 -32.98
C ALA A 645 13.28 54.55 -32.16
N ILE A 646 13.35 55.05 -30.93
CA ILE A 646 12.16 55.34 -30.13
C ILE A 646 11.92 56.84 -30.19
N SER A 647 10.71 57.22 -30.51
CA SER A 647 10.26 58.61 -30.53
C SER A 647 8.99 58.76 -29.72
N ASN A 648 8.78 59.98 -29.22
CA ASN A 648 7.45 60.37 -28.75
C ASN A 648 6.51 60.37 -29.96
N TYR A 649 5.45 59.56 -29.88
CA TYR A 649 4.46 59.40 -30.92
C TYR A 649 3.30 60.38 -30.73
N SER A 650 2.79 60.49 -29.50
CA SER A 650 1.70 61.39 -29.14
C SER A 650 1.64 61.61 -27.62
N GLY A 651 1.01 62.71 -27.19
CA GLY A 651 0.85 63.04 -25.77
C GLY A 651 1.66 64.28 -25.38
N VAL A 652 2.19 64.31 -24.16
CA VAL A 652 2.89 65.48 -23.62
C VAL A 652 4.15 65.77 -24.42
N SER A 653 4.40 67.03 -24.76
CA SER A 653 5.66 67.48 -25.36
C SER A 653 6.81 67.34 -24.37
N GLY A 654 8.00 67.01 -24.86
CA GLY A 654 9.16 66.80 -24.02
C GLY A 654 10.37 66.29 -24.79
N SER A 655 11.48 66.12 -24.08
CA SER A 655 12.72 65.58 -24.63
C SER A 655 12.89 64.14 -24.18
N LEU A 656 13.01 63.23 -25.15
CA LEU A 656 13.40 61.85 -24.91
C LEU A 656 14.92 61.75 -25.12
N SER A 657 15.62 61.37 -24.06
CA SER A 657 17.04 61.07 -24.13
C SER A 657 17.25 59.58 -23.90
N VAL A 658 18.04 58.95 -24.75
CA VAL A 658 18.43 57.56 -24.56
C VAL A 658 19.63 57.56 -23.60
N SER A 659 19.42 57.05 -22.40
CA SER A 659 20.48 56.95 -21.39
C SER A 659 21.38 55.74 -21.65
N SER A 660 20.82 54.65 -22.17
CA SER A 660 21.58 53.49 -22.65
C SER A 660 20.73 52.57 -23.54
N THR A 661 21.35 51.91 -24.51
CA THR A 661 20.76 50.85 -25.36
C THR A 661 21.54 49.55 -25.24
N ALA A 662 20.82 48.43 -25.19
CA ALA A 662 21.37 47.08 -25.26
C ALA A 662 20.80 46.34 -26.46
N VAL A 663 21.64 45.51 -27.08
CA VAL A 663 21.26 44.57 -28.13
C VAL A 663 21.85 43.20 -27.79
N GLN A 664 21.02 42.16 -27.85
CA GLN A 664 21.46 40.76 -27.80
C GLN A 664 21.46 40.18 -29.23
N ASP A 665 22.49 39.40 -29.58
CA ASP A 665 22.59 38.70 -30.86
C ASP A 665 21.42 37.74 -31.11
N VAL A 666 21.22 37.38 -32.39
CA VAL A 666 20.16 36.51 -32.87
C VAL A 666 20.21 35.14 -32.18
N ASP A 667 19.13 34.76 -31.48
CA ASP A 667 19.01 33.42 -30.91
C ASP A 667 18.76 32.33 -31.98
N MET A 668 18.75 31.07 -31.57
CA MET A 668 18.52 29.95 -32.49
C MET A 668 17.13 29.93 -33.14
N GLU A 669 16.19 30.74 -32.65
CA GLU A 669 14.85 30.92 -33.21
C GLU A 669 14.73 32.14 -34.13
N GLY A 670 15.83 32.89 -34.32
CA GLY A 670 15.86 34.11 -35.12
C GLY A 670 15.42 35.37 -34.38
N ASN A 671 15.35 35.37 -33.04
CA ASN A 671 14.95 36.52 -32.24
C ASN A 671 16.16 37.42 -31.89
N ILE A 672 15.98 38.73 -31.98
CA ILE A 672 16.90 39.77 -31.50
C ILE A 672 16.22 40.52 -30.36
N TYR A 673 16.95 40.78 -29.28
CA TYR A 673 16.42 41.47 -28.11
C TYR A 673 17.05 42.85 -27.98
N PHE A 674 16.19 43.85 -27.78
CA PHE A 674 16.58 45.23 -27.57
C PHE A 674 16.08 45.70 -26.22
N MET A 675 16.92 46.48 -25.54
CA MET A 675 16.55 47.17 -24.32
C MET A 675 16.96 48.63 -24.38
N TRP A 676 16.07 49.51 -23.94
CA TRP A 676 16.36 50.93 -23.78
C TRP A 676 16.11 51.35 -22.33
N ASN A 677 17.06 52.10 -21.80
CA ASN A 677 16.83 52.97 -20.66
C ASN A 677 16.74 54.38 -21.20
N LEU A 678 15.57 55.00 -21.07
CA LEU A 678 15.29 56.33 -21.59
C LEU A 678 15.01 57.25 -20.40
N SER A 679 15.50 58.47 -20.50
CA SER A 679 15.07 59.55 -19.62
C SER A 679 14.15 60.48 -20.40
N TRP A 680 12.92 60.59 -19.93
CA TRP A 680 11.92 61.49 -20.49
C TRP A 680 11.80 62.73 -19.63
N VAL A 681 11.99 63.90 -20.23
CA VAL A 681 11.81 65.21 -19.56
C VAL A 681 10.61 65.90 -20.20
N SER A 682 9.52 66.03 -19.45
CA SER A 682 8.32 66.72 -19.94
C SER A 682 8.56 68.23 -20.01
N SER A 683 8.12 68.91 -21.08
CA SER A 683 8.24 70.37 -21.21
C SER A 683 7.16 71.15 -20.46
N ASN A 684 6.07 70.50 -20.01
CA ASN A 684 4.85 71.16 -19.51
C ASN A 684 4.62 70.93 -18.01
N GLY A 685 5.65 71.07 -17.17
CA GLY A 685 5.62 70.72 -15.73
C GLY A 685 4.25 70.85 -15.06
N GLY A 686 3.62 69.71 -14.73
CA GLY A 686 2.50 69.66 -13.78
C GLY A 686 1.18 68.98 -14.18
N ALA A 687 0.95 68.51 -15.41
CA ALA A 687 -0.32 67.84 -15.74
C ALA A 687 -0.21 66.30 -15.81
N ASN A 688 -1.06 65.57 -15.07
CA ASN A 688 -1.21 64.10 -15.10
C ASN A 688 -1.69 63.60 -16.47
N LEU A 689 -0.81 63.57 -17.46
CA LEU A 689 -1.11 63.22 -18.83
C LEU A 689 -0.24 62.03 -19.27
N ALA A 690 -0.78 61.17 -20.13
CA ALA A 690 -0.05 60.03 -20.66
C ALA A 690 0.71 60.42 -21.95
N SER A 691 1.89 59.83 -22.14
CA SER A 691 2.64 59.94 -23.40
C SER A 691 2.82 58.56 -24.01
N THR A 692 2.54 58.47 -25.31
CA THR A 692 2.72 57.28 -26.12
C THR A 692 4.02 57.40 -26.90
N PHE A 693 4.83 56.35 -26.83
CA PHE A 693 6.10 56.23 -27.54
C PHE A 693 5.96 55.14 -28.61
N SER A 694 6.65 55.31 -29.73
CA SER A 694 6.64 54.34 -30.83
C SER A 694 8.05 53.94 -31.25
N PHE A 695 8.19 52.70 -31.69
CA PHE A 695 9.40 52.22 -32.36
C PHE A 695 9.32 52.46 -33.86
N ALA A 696 10.45 52.81 -34.46
CA ALA A 696 10.64 52.65 -35.89
C ALA A 696 10.53 51.17 -36.28
N ALA A 697 9.95 50.89 -37.44
CA ALA A 697 9.92 49.55 -37.99
C ALA A 697 11.34 49.07 -38.30
N LEU A 698 11.63 47.80 -37.99
CA LEU A 698 12.92 47.19 -38.28
C LEU A 698 12.81 46.33 -39.54
N THR A 699 13.50 46.73 -40.61
CA THR A 699 13.43 46.02 -41.90
C THR A 699 13.89 44.56 -41.77
N GLY A 700 13.05 43.62 -42.20
CA GLY A 700 13.33 42.18 -42.13
C GLY A 700 13.05 41.51 -40.77
N TYR A 701 12.40 42.23 -39.85
CA TYR A 701 12.01 41.71 -38.55
C TYR A 701 10.60 42.14 -38.16
N SER A 702 9.88 41.29 -37.43
CA SER A 702 8.59 41.60 -36.81
C SER A 702 8.73 41.71 -35.29
N LEU A 703 8.06 42.70 -34.70
CA LEU A 703 8.02 42.84 -33.24
C LEU A 703 7.19 41.70 -32.64
N LYS A 704 7.85 40.84 -31.84
CA LYS A 704 7.26 39.65 -31.21
C LYS A 704 6.70 39.99 -29.83
N THR A 705 7.48 40.71 -29.03
CA THR A 705 7.07 41.14 -27.68
C THR A 705 7.56 42.55 -27.42
N LEU A 706 6.78 43.32 -26.69
CA LEU A 706 7.15 44.65 -26.19
C LEU A 706 6.71 44.75 -24.74
N ASN A 707 7.61 45.17 -23.86
CA ASN A 707 7.32 45.51 -22.48
C ASN A 707 7.91 46.88 -22.18
N ALA A 708 7.19 47.68 -21.39
CA ALA A 708 7.69 48.96 -20.94
C ALA A 708 7.28 49.19 -19.49
N THR A 709 8.12 49.89 -18.74
CA THR A 709 7.87 50.28 -17.35
C THR A 709 8.36 51.70 -17.15
N ALA A 710 7.55 52.53 -16.52
CA ALA A 710 7.87 53.91 -16.20
C ALA A 710 7.99 54.09 -14.69
N ASN A 711 9.04 54.79 -14.23
CA ASN A 711 9.29 55.06 -12.82
C ASN A 711 9.40 56.57 -12.58
N THR A 712 8.85 57.05 -11.45
CA THR A 712 9.01 58.45 -11.01
C THR A 712 10.13 58.61 -9.98
N PRO A 713 10.89 59.71 -9.99
CA PRO A 713 12.00 59.90 -9.04
C PRO A 713 11.60 60.22 -7.59
N LEU A 714 10.34 60.61 -7.30
CA LEU A 714 9.99 61.27 -6.02
C LEU A 714 9.04 60.50 -5.08
N LEU A 715 8.50 59.34 -5.46
CA LEU A 715 7.60 58.54 -4.60
C LEU A 715 7.88 57.04 -4.78
N ASN A 716 8.69 56.47 -3.88
CA ASN A 716 8.85 55.02 -3.60
C ASN A 716 9.06 54.09 -4.79
N ASN A 717 9.50 54.60 -5.94
CA ASN A 717 9.83 53.81 -7.11
C ASN A 717 8.70 52.86 -7.56
N THR A 718 7.45 53.28 -7.30
CA THR A 718 6.24 52.52 -7.62
C THR A 718 6.14 52.39 -9.14
N PRO A 719 6.18 51.16 -9.70
CA PRO A 719 6.08 50.96 -11.14
C PRO A 719 4.76 51.55 -11.65
N VAL A 720 4.84 52.45 -12.63
CA VAL A 720 3.64 52.94 -13.31
C VAL A 720 3.33 51.98 -14.46
N PRO A 721 2.12 51.38 -14.49
CA PRO A 721 1.74 50.49 -15.58
C PRO A 721 1.81 51.23 -16.91
N CYS A 722 2.52 50.65 -17.89
CA CYS A 722 2.45 51.08 -19.27
C CYS A 722 1.40 50.25 -20.00
N SER A 723 0.55 50.89 -20.80
CA SER A 723 -0.26 50.14 -21.77
C SER A 723 0.61 49.81 -22.98
N ILE A 724 0.50 48.57 -23.46
CA ILE A 724 1.34 48.02 -24.53
C ILE A 724 0.49 47.76 -25.76
N ASP A 725 0.96 48.23 -26.92
CA ASP A 725 0.41 47.93 -28.24
C ASP A 725 1.53 47.32 -29.09
N VAL A 726 1.66 46.00 -29.03
CA VAL A 726 2.68 45.25 -29.77
C VAL A 726 2.45 45.35 -31.28
N ALA A 727 1.19 45.40 -31.73
CA ALA A 727 0.84 45.39 -33.16
C ALA A 727 1.37 46.64 -33.88
N ASN A 728 1.32 47.80 -33.22
CA ASN A 728 1.82 49.05 -33.77
C ASN A 728 3.21 49.44 -33.23
N GLY A 729 3.83 48.61 -32.38
CA GLY A 729 5.08 48.92 -31.71
C GLY A 729 4.98 50.20 -30.89
N ARG A 730 4.02 50.27 -29.98
CA ARG A 730 3.81 51.43 -29.11
C ARG A 730 3.62 51.03 -27.67
N PHE A 731 4.03 51.92 -26.77
CA PHE A 731 3.66 51.83 -25.37
C PHE A 731 3.29 53.20 -24.83
N THR A 732 2.34 53.25 -23.90
CA THR A 732 1.88 54.49 -23.28
C THR A 732 2.16 54.44 -21.80
N ALA A 733 2.91 55.42 -21.30
CA ALA A 733 3.17 55.58 -19.88
C ALA A 733 2.35 56.76 -19.33
N ALA A 734 1.65 56.55 -18.22
CA ALA A 734 1.01 57.63 -17.48
C ALA A 734 2.09 58.43 -16.74
N MET A 735 2.13 59.74 -16.91
CA MET A 735 3.19 60.60 -16.34
C MET A 735 2.61 61.48 -15.22
N PRO A 736 2.80 61.14 -13.94
CA PRO A 736 2.31 61.96 -12.84
C PRO A 736 3.25 63.14 -12.51
N SER A 737 2.72 64.37 -12.63
CA SER A 737 3.20 65.76 -12.37
C SER A 737 4.71 66.13 -12.20
N THR A 738 5.65 65.19 -12.31
CA THR A 738 7.10 65.41 -12.15
C THR A 738 7.77 65.74 -13.49
N THR A 739 8.95 66.36 -13.44
CA THR A 739 9.64 66.90 -14.63
C THR A 739 10.54 65.88 -15.34
N THR A 740 10.87 64.72 -14.74
CA THR A 740 11.78 63.73 -15.31
C THR A 740 11.37 62.31 -14.92
N TYR A 741 11.39 61.38 -15.88
CA TYR A 741 10.97 59.98 -15.70
C TYR A 741 12.02 59.03 -16.28
N GLY A 742 12.24 57.91 -15.58
CA GLY A 742 12.97 56.78 -16.14
C GLY A 742 12.00 55.84 -16.85
N LEU A 743 12.30 55.49 -18.10
CA LEU A 743 11.54 54.53 -18.90
C LEU A 743 12.45 53.35 -19.22
N PHE A 744 12.03 52.17 -18.79
CA PHE A 744 12.68 50.91 -19.16
C PHE A 744 11.83 50.20 -20.18
N VAL A 745 12.42 49.91 -21.33
CA VAL A 745 11.71 49.39 -22.48
C VAL A 745 12.45 48.17 -23.00
N GLN A 746 11.72 47.08 -23.24
CA GLN A 746 12.24 45.83 -23.75
C GLN A 746 11.43 45.41 -24.98
N ALA A 747 12.10 45.08 -26.07
CA ALA A 747 11.44 44.59 -27.27
C ALA A 747 12.19 43.38 -27.83
N THR A 748 11.44 42.37 -28.25
CA THR A 748 11.97 41.22 -28.98
C THR A 748 11.50 41.30 -30.42
N PHE A 749 12.42 41.27 -31.37
CA PHE A 749 12.13 41.27 -32.79
C PHE A 749 12.50 39.90 -33.38
N LYS A 750 11.58 39.25 -34.07
CA LYS A 750 11.82 37.98 -34.75
C LYS A 750 12.12 38.22 -36.22
N LYS A 751 13.16 37.59 -36.76
CA LYS A 751 13.47 37.66 -38.18
C LYS A 751 12.29 37.13 -39.01
N THR A 752 11.83 37.93 -39.96
CA THR A 752 10.81 37.53 -40.94
C THR A 752 11.55 36.91 -42.12
N TRP A 753 11.30 35.64 -42.39
CA TRP A 753 11.89 34.90 -43.51
C TRP A 753 11.24 35.25 -44.83
#